data_AF-A0A178AEF5-F1
#
_entry.id   AF-A0A178AEF5-F1
#
_cell.length_a   1.000
_cell.length_b   1.000
_cell.length_c   1.000
_cell.angle_alpha   90.00
_cell.angle_beta   90.00
_cell.angle_gamma   90.00
#
_symmetry.space_group_name_H-M   'P 1'
#
loop_
_entity.id
_entity.type
_entity.pdbx_description
1 polymer ?
#
loop_
_entity_poly.entity_id
_entity_poly.type
_entity_poly.pdbx_seq_one_letter_code
_entity_poly.pdbx_strand_id
1 'polypeptide(L)'
;MTIHDGTYTIDYESYQWPRPKEDDVFKREPLSLASPPSLCCTDLADFIVSTITKYRKDHGYKVTGGAVTSLLANICPSLPALLWKDLDIICFIFQPFTHEPDSEEVKDVETIVDEESDCVVRKALKRFGPGNLPRPEIKRGNVVGVDSDGEFHLTKFDDYQGTVHRNTWEATMHFANQLKKSKIKIAFFNTTPQGGGVALMRHALVRFLKLAGVDCKWYVPRPNHTLFRLTKTNHNILQGVDETSELLPEHMTQLDDWINTNAKRWLHKNGPLAPRTSGGAHIIIVDDPQMPKLIQIAKQQDPDRPVIYRSHIQVRADLVNTKDSHAAGVWDWVWDRIKDCDVFVSHPVDHFVPANVPKDKVGYMPATTDWLDGLNKVLSPDLDGPHYLHEFAVDITRTHPNGPFAFEFPDTTRPYIVQIARFDPAKGIPDVLASYAHLRRNLMKDADPFSIPQLVIAGHGAIDDPDAKPIYDQTIALINQFYKEFEHDIIVMRVGPTDQILNALMQNAVVALQLSTREGFEVKVSEALKAGVPVIATRRGGIPLQLVHERSGYLVECEDREKEHEEVARHLHHLLTDKRAYESFSGYATNNVSDEVSTVGNALCWLYLADALHKAEKVLEHGPNGQVCWVSDMARKKAGIKWADDETRLPRSDGLPKADGLATPE
;
A
#
# COMPACT_ATOMS: atom_id res chain seq x y z
N MET A 1 -14.39 -16.31 25.78
CA MET A 1 -13.87 -16.26 24.39
C MET A 1 -14.67 -17.28 23.61
N THR A 2 -15.22 -16.88 22.47
CA THR A 2 -16.08 -17.76 21.66
C THR A 2 -15.52 -17.86 20.27
N ILE A 3 -15.38 -19.09 19.77
CA ILE A 3 -14.76 -19.42 18.49
C ILE A 3 -15.83 -19.89 17.51
N HIS A 4 -15.77 -19.37 16.29
CA HIS A 4 -16.77 -19.62 15.26
C HIS A 4 -16.08 -19.91 13.93
N ASP A 5 -16.53 -20.95 13.21
CA ASP A 5 -15.96 -21.36 11.91
C ASP A 5 -16.54 -20.59 10.71
N GLY A 6 -17.55 -19.77 10.98
CA GLY A 6 -18.32 -19.00 9.99
C GLY A 6 -19.76 -19.48 9.83
N THR A 7 -20.06 -20.71 10.29
CA THR A 7 -21.40 -21.31 10.28
C THR A 7 -21.91 -21.58 11.70
N TYR A 8 -21.09 -22.18 12.56
CA TYR A 8 -21.43 -22.53 13.93
C TYR A 8 -20.38 -22.04 14.92
N THR A 9 -20.82 -21.84 16.16
CA THR A 9 -19.92 -21.76 17.31
C THR A 9 -19.31 -23.13 17.50
N ILE A 10 -17.99 -23.23 17.38
CA ILE A 10 -17.26 -24.51 17.42
C ILE A 10 -16.58 -24.74 18.78
N ASP A 11 -16.32 -23.68 19.54
CA ASP A 11 -15.67 -23.76 20.85
C ASP A 11 -15.93 -22.51 21.70
N TYR A 12 -15.76 -22.63 23.01
CA TYR A 12 -15.78 -21.52 23.95
C TYR A 12 -14.85 -21.79 25.14
N GLU A 13 -14.24 -20.73 25.67
CA GLU A 13 -13.45 -20.80 26.90
C GLU A 13 -13.62 -19.54 27.75
N SER A 14 -13.85 -19.75 29.05
CA SER A 14 -13.96 -18.69 30.06
C SER A 14 -12.64 -18.49 30.78
N TYR A 15 -12.24 -17.22 30.92
CA TYR A 15 -11.02 -16.83 31.60
C TYR A 15 -11.31 -15.74 32.62
N GLN A 16 -10.87 -15.94 33.85
CA GLN A 16 -10.93 -14.92 34.88
C GLN A 16 -9.59 -14.19 34.96
N TRP A 17 -9.57 -12.90 34.67
CA TRP A 17 -8.36 -12.08 34.83
C TRP A 17 -8.06 -11.89 36.33
N PRO A 18 -6.92 -12.39 36.85
CA PRO A 18 -6.58 -12.23 38.25
C PRO A 18 -6.19 -10.78 38.51
N ARG A 19 -7.12 -9.98 39.06
CA ARG A 19 -6.83 -8.61 39.46
C ARG A 19 -5.67 -8.61 40.47
N PRO A 20 -4.65 -7.73 40.34
CA PRO A 20 -3.62 -7.60 41.36
C PRO A 20 -4.25 -7.38 42.73
N LYS A 21 -3.76 -8.06 43.78
CA LYS A 21 -4.26 -7.86 45.16
C LYS A 21 -4.05 -6.40 45.55
N GLU A 22 -5.05 -5.78 46.19
CA GLU A 22 -5.04 -4.36 46.58
C GLU A 22 -3.79 -3.94 47.37
N ASP A 23 -3.16 -4.87 48.10
CA ASP A 23 -1.96 -4.61 48.91
C ASP A 23 -0.70 -4.18 48.14
N ASP A 24 -0.59 -4.47 46.83
CA ASP A 24 0.56 -4.03 46.01
C ASP A 24 0.38 -2.61 45.43
N VAL A 25 -0.84 -2.08 45.44
CA VAL A 25 -1.15 -0.74 44.90
C VAL A 25 -0.92 0.35 45.96
N PHE A 26 -1.09 0.03 47.25
CA PHE A 26 -0.96 0.99 48.36
C PHE A 26 0.48 1.36 48.76
N LYS A 27 1.51 0.88 48.04
CA LYS A 27 2.89 1.37 48.21
C LYS A 27 3.23 2.61 47.37
N ARG A 28 2.29 3.19 46.62
CA ARG A 28 2.53 4.40 45.81
C ARG A 28 1.37 5.40 45.96
N GLU A 29 1.72 6.68 45.98
CA GLU A 29 0.89 7.82 46.40
C GLU A 29 -0.52 7.87 45.75
N PRO A 30 -1.52 8.42 46.47
CA PRO A 30 -2.92 8.31 46.06
C PRO A 30 -3.23 9.23 44.88
N LEU A 31 -3.68 8.64 43.76
CA LEU A 31 -4.13 9.34 42.56
C LEU A 31 -5.63 9.66 42.61
N SER A 32 -5.95 10.85 42.11
CA SER A 32 -7.29 11.43 41.96
C SER A 32 -8.22 10.62 41.03
N LEU A 33 -9.51 10.58 41.40
CA LEU A 33 -10.64 9.82 40.83
C LEU A 33 -11.10 10.21 39.41
N ALA A 34 -10.23 10.74 38.55
CA ALA A 34 -10.62 11.26 37.23
C ALA A 34 -10.00 10.54 36.02
N SER A 35 -9.27 9.44 36.19
CA SER A 35 -8.73 8.65 35.07
C SER A 35 -8.53 7.19 35.49
N PRO A 36 -8.93 6.19 34.67
CA PRO A 36 -8.55 4.81 34.92
C PRO A 36 -7.01 4.71 34.91
N PRO A 37 -6.39 3.97 35.84
CA PRO A 37 -4.94 3.84 35.88
C PRO A 37 -4.45 3.12 34.62
N SER A 38 -3.62 3.80 33.81
CA SER A 38 -3.11 3.32 32.53
C SER A 38 -2.41 1.95 32.61
N LEU A 39 -1.79 1.61 33.75
CA LEU A 39 -1.17 0.29 33.97
C LEU A 39 -2.17 -0.87 33.94
N CYS A 40 -3.36 -0.70 34.51
CA CYS A 40 -4.39 -1.75 34.60
C CYS A 40 -4.94 -2.15 33.22
N CYS A 41 -4.89 -1.24 32.25
CA CYS A 41 -5.34 -1.48 30.88
C CYS A 41 -4.32 -2.32 30.09
N THR A 42 -3.03 -2.06 30.25
CA THR A 42 -1.97 -2.80 29.55
C THR A 42 -1.91 -4.25 30.03
N ASP A 43 -1.96 -4.47 31.35
CA ASP A 43 -1.96 -5.81 31.94
C ASP A 43 -3.15 -6.67 31.48
N LEU A 44 -4.33 -6.05 31.28
CA LEU A 44 -5.51 -6.73 30.74
C LEU A 44 -5.33 -7.06 29.24
N ALA A 45 -4.79 -6.14 28.45
CA ALA A 45 -4.52 -6.38 27.03
C ALA A 45 -3.56 -7.56 26.85
N ASP A 46 -2.46 -7.55 27.62
CA ASP A 46 -1.43 -8.59 27.58
C ASP A 46 -1.98 -9.94 28.05
N PHE A 47 -2.86 -9.94 29.07
CA PHE A 47 -3.59 -11.14 29.48
C PHE A 47 -4.45 -11.70 28.35
N ILE A 48 -5.22 -10.86 27.66
CA ILE A 48 -6.09 -11.31 26.55
C ILE A 48 -5.24 -11.81 25.37
N VAL A 49 -4.21 -11.06 24.96
CA VAL A 49 -3.30 -11.43 23.87
C VAL A 49 -2.59 -12.74 24.17
N SER A 50 -2.04 -12.91 25.37
CA SER A 50 -1.36 -14.15 25.77
C SER A 50 -2.32 -15.35 25.85
N THR A 51 -3.54 -15.13 26.30
CA THR A 51 -4.60 -16.16 26.34
C THR A 51 -4.95 -16.63 24.92
N ILE A 52 -5.23 -15.71 24.00
CA ILE A 52 -5.53 -16.05 22.60
C ILE A 52 -4.31 -16.70 21.93
N THR A 53 -3.10 -16.21 22.20
CA THR A 53 -1.86 -16.80 21.68
C THR A 53 -1.72 -18.25 22.10
N LYS A 54 -1.91 -18.53 23.40
CA LYS A 54 -1.85 -19.88 23.95
C LYS A 54 -2.91 -20.77 23.30
N TYR A 55 -4.16 -20.31 23.27
CA TYR A 55 -5.25 -21.07 22.67
C TYR A 55 -4.98 -21.43 21.20
N ARG A 56 -4.50 -20.46 20.40
CA ARG A 56 -4.11 -20.69 19.00
C ARG A 56 -3.01 -21.74 18.85
N LYS A 57 -2.01 -21.73 19.73
CA LYS A 57 -0.91 -22.70 19.73
C LYS A 57 -1.38 -24.08 20.15
N ASP A 58 -2.15 -24.18 21.23
CA ASP A 58 -2.63 -25.44 21.79
C ASP A 58 -3.57 -26.17 20.82
N HIS A 59 -4.34 -25.43 20.01
CA HIS A 59 -5.33 -25.98 19.07
C HIS A 59 -4.91 -25.92 17.59
N GLY A 60 -3.79 -25.28 17.26
CA GLY A 60 -3.34 -25.12 15.86
C GLY A 60 -4.24 -24.21 15.02
N TYR A 61 -4.87 -23.20 15.62
CA TYR A 61 -5.81 -22.31 14.92
C TYR A 61 -5.18 -21.00 14.44
N LYS A 62 -5.49 -20.63 13.19
CA LYS A 62 -5.39 -19.26 12.70
C LYS A 62 -6.74 -18.57 12.83
N VAL A 63 -6.80 -17.57 13.71
CA VAL A 63 -7.96 -16.68 13.82
C VAL A 63 -7.77 -15.54 12.81
N THR A 64 -8.70 -15.39 11.87
CA THR A 64 -8.65 -14.36 10.81
C THR A 64 -9.28 -13.03 11.24
N GLY A 65 -10.29 -13.10 12.11
CA GLY A 65 -11.02 -11.94 12.59
C GLY A 65 -11.65 -12.19 13.95
N GLY A 66 -11.96 -11.12 14.66
CA GLY A 66 -12.56 -11.16 15.99
C GLY A 66 -13.46 -9.96 16.26
N ALA A 67 -14.12 -9.98 17.40
CA ALA A 67 -14.80 -8.81 17.92
C ALA A 67 -14.73 -8.72 19.44
N VAL A 68 -14.79 -7.50 19.94
CA VAL A 68 -14.91 -7.17 21.36
C VAL A 68 -16.14 -6.31 21.59
N THR A 69 -16.64 -6.32 22.82
CA THR A 69 -17.71 -5.40 23.22
C THR A 69 -17.19 -3.96 23.24
N SER A 70 -18.07 -2.99 22.98
CA SER A 70 -17.73 -1.58 23.14
C SER A 70 -17.29 -1.24 24.58
N LEU A 71 -17.82 -1.95 25.59
CA LEU A 71 -17.37 -1.83 26.97
C LEU A 71 -15.88 -2.22 27.10
N LEU A 72 -15.49 -3.39 26.59
CA LEU A 72 -14.09 -3.83 26.62
C LEU A 72 -13.20 -2.91 25.81
N ALA A 73 -13.64 -2.44 24.64
CA ALA A 73 -12.88 -1.46 23.86
C ALA A 73 -12.71 -0.12 24.58
N ASN A 74 -13.64 0.28 25.44
CA ASN A 74 -13.50 1.49 26.26
C ASN A 74 -12.56 1.28 27.46
N ILE A 75 -12.61 0.10 28.09
CA ILE A 75 -11.71 -0.27 29.20
C ILE A 75 -10.28 -0.48 28.69
N CYS A 76 -10.14 -1.09 27.52
CA CYS A 76 -8.88 -1.46 26.90
C CYS A 76 -8.77 -1.01 25.43
N PRO A 77 -8.63 0.31 25.16
CA PRO A 77 -8.66 0.86 23.80
C PRO A 77 -7.55 0.38 22.87
N SER A 78 -6.42 -0.07 23.43
CA SER A 78 -5.30 -0.59 22.64
C SER A 78 -5.49 -2.02 22.16
N LEU A 79 -6.44 -2.77 22.72
CA LEU A 79 -6.59 -4.20 22.45
C LEU A 79 -6.82 -4.51 20.96
N PRO A 80 -7.73 -3.82 20.22
CA PRO A 80 -7.92 -4.11 18.80
C PRO A 80 -6.63 -3.97 17.96
N ALA A 81 -5.84 -2.93 18.23
CA ALA A 81 -4.58 -2.69 17.54
C ALA A 81 -3.51 -3.72 17.91
N LEU A 82 -3.47 -4.18 19.17
CA LEU A 82 -2.57 -5.26 19.61
C LEU A 82 -2.94 -6.60 18.98
N LEU A 83 -4.23 -6.92 18.89
CA LEU A 83 -4.71 -8.13 18.21
C LEU A 83 -4.31 -8.14 16.73
N TRP A 84 -4.38 -6.99 16.06
CA TRP A 84 -3.88 -6.86 14.70
C TRP A 84 -2.35 -7.02 14.64
N LYS A 85 -1.63 -6.21 15.40
CA LYS A 85 -0.17 -6.15 15.38
C LYS A 85 0.46 -7.51 15.71
N ASP A 86 0.08 -8.10 16.84
CA ASP A 86 0.79 -9.24 17.43
C ASP A 86 0.18 -10.58 17.01
N LEU A 87 -1.13 -10.62 16.73
CA LEU A 87 -1.85 -11.87 16.41
C LEU A 87 -2.43 -11.91 15.01
N ASP A 88 -2.34 -10.82 14.25
CA ASP A 88 -2.86 -10.71 12.90
C ASP A 88 -4.37 -11.03 12.84
N ILE A 89 -5.11 -10.43 13.79
CA ILE A 89 -6.56 -10.55 13.95
C ILE A 89 -7.21 -9.18 13.74
N ILE A 90 -8.09 -9.06 12.74
CA ILE A 90 -8.90 -7.85 12.57
C ILE A 90 -10.02 -7.85 13.61
N CYS A 91 -9.97 -6.92 14.56
CA CYS A 91 -10.88 -6.87 15.69
C CYS A 91 -11.96 -5.77 15.54
N PHE A 92 -13.20 -6.19 15.31
CA PHE A 92 -14.37 -5.30 15.31
C PHE A 92 -14.82 -4.93 16.72
N ILE A 93 -15.52 -3.81 16.84
CA ILE A 93 -16.08 -3.31 18.09
C ILE A 93 -17.60 -3.22 17.94
N PHE A 94 -18.35 -3.94 18.77
CA PHE A 94 -19.81 -3.92 18.75
C PHE A 94 -20.41 -3.73 20.14
N GLN A 95 -21.57 -3.07 20.17
CA GLN A 95 -22.47 -3.20 21.31
C GLN A 95 -23.15 -4.58 21.23
N PRO A 96 -23.17 -5.40 22.31
CA PRO A 96 -23.73 -6.75 22.27
C PRO A 96 -25.24 -6.76 22.05
N PHE A 97 -26.06 -6.25 22.97
CA PHE A 97 -27.53 -6.22 22.82
C PHE A 97 -28.02 -4.79 22.59
N THR A 98 -28.94 -4.59 21.64
CA THR A 98 -29.48 -3.25 21.29
C THR A 98 -30.83 -2.94 21.93
N HIS A 99 -31.47 -3.94 22.55
CA HIS A 99 -32.72 -3.83 23.30
C HIS A 99 -32.71 -4.89 24.41
N GLU A 100 -32.74 -4.48 25.67
CA GLU A 100 -33.15 -5.37 26.76
C GLU A 100 -34.67 -5.24 26.93
N PRO A 101 -35.43 -6.34 27.03
CA PRO A 101 -36.73 -6.28 27.67
C PRO A 101 -36.52 -5.87 29.13
N ASP A 102 -37.32 -4.92 29.62
CA ASP A 102 -37.49 -4.71 31.07
C ASP A 102 -38.01 -6.01 31.68
N SER A 103 -37.15 -6.94 32.12
CA SER A 103 -37.46 -7.92 33.18
C SER A 103 -36.39 -9.01 33.38
N GLU A 104 -36.14 -9.20 34.68
CA GLU A 104 -35.52 -10.33 35.39
C GLU A 104 -33.99 -10.39 35.52
N GLU A 105 -33.56 -10.47 36.77
CA GLU A 105 -32.18 -10.55 37.26
C GLU A 105 -31.42 -11.72 36.59
N VAL A 106 -30.59 -11.41 35.59
CA VAL A 106 -29.55 -12.35 35.13
C VAL A 106 -28.50 -12.45 36.26
N LYS A 107 -28.40 -13.63 36.88
CA LYS A 107 -27.69 -13.84 38.16
C LYS A 107 -26.25 -14.35 38.07
N ASP A 108 -25.70 -14.52 36.87
CA ASP A 108 -24.33 -15.02 36.72
C ASP A 108 -23.54 -14.22 35.66
N VAL A 109 -22.38 -13.71 36.06
CA VAL A 109 -21.49 -12.90 35.22
C VAL A 109 -20.87 -13.74 34.10
N GLU A 110 -20.60 -15.02 34.36
CA GLU A 110 -20.01 -15.90 33.36
C GLU A 110 -20.98 -16.13 32.19
N THR A 111 -22.24 -16.41 32.51
CA THR A 111 -23.33 -16.52 31.51
C THR A 111 -23.47 -15.24 30.67
N ILE A 112 -23.39 -14.05 31.29
CA ILE A 112 -23.45 -12.77 30.56
C ILE A 112 -22.26 -12.62 29.59
N VAL A 113 -21.05 -12.89 30.06
CA VAL A 113 -19.83 -12.77 29.24
C VAL A 113 -19.86 -13.74 28.06
N ASP A 114 -20.36 -14.96 28.26
CA ASP A 114 -20.52 -15.94 27.20
C ASP A 114 -21.51 -15.44 26.12
N GLU A 115 -22.73 -15.05 26.53
CA GLU A 115 -23.77 -14.54 25.63
C GLU A 115 -23.33 -13.28 24.87
N GLU A 116 -22.67 -12.33 25.55
CA GLU A 116 -22.13 -11.13 24.91
C GLU A 116 -21.05 -11.48 23.88
N SER A 117 -20.17 -12.42 24.21
CA SER A 117 -19.07 -12.82 23.34
C SER A 117 -19.53 -13.56 22.08
N ASP A 118 -20.52 -14.46 22.19
CA ASP A 118 -21.17 -15.11 21.04
C ASP A 118 -21.92 -14.07 20.17
N CYS A 119 -22.60 -13.10 20.80
CA CYS A 119 -23.31 -12.06 20.08
C CYS A 119 -22.38 -11.19 19.22
N VAL A 120 -21.27 -10.69 19.79
CA VAL A 120 -20.36 -9.80 19.05
C VAL A 120 -19.57 -10.54 17.96
N VAL A 121 -19.17 -11.80 18.17
CA VAL A 121 -18.50 -12.57 17.11
C VAL A 121 -19.44 -12.84 15.94
N ARG A 122 -20.72 -13.18 16.19
CA ARG A 122 -21.74 -13.33 15.14
C ARG A 122 -22.00 -12.03 14.36
N LYS A 123 -21.89 -10.87 15.01
CA LYS A 123 -21.94 -9.57 14.32
C LYS A 123 -20.71 -9.35 13.45
N ALA A 124 -19.53 -9.73 13.92
CA ALA A 124 -18.27 -9.65 13.16
C ALA A 124 -18.35 -10.47 11.87
N LEU A 125 -18.84 -11.71 11.94
CA LEU A 125 -18.98 -12.59 10.76
C LEU A 125 -19.75 -11.95 9.61
N LYS A 126 -20.76 -11.12 9.91
CA LYS A 126 -21.53 -10.40 8.88
C LYS A 126 -20.72 -9.36 8.11
N ARG A 127 -19.57 -8.94 8.65
CA ARG A 127 -18.65 -7.96 8.05
C ARG A 127 -17.58 -8.59 7.16
N PHE A 128 -17.31 -9.88 7.34
CA PHE A 128 -16.39 -10.61 6.48
C PHE A 128 -17.07 -11.03 5.17
N GLY A 129 -16.32 -11.00 4.08
CA GLY A 129 -16.73 -11.37 2.74
C GLY A 129 -15.98 -12.61 2.22
N PRO A 130 -16.05 -12.87 0.91
CA PRO A 130 -15.24 -13.89 0.26
C PRO A 130 -13.74 -13.73 0.60
N GLY A 131 -13.04 -14.84 0.82
CA GLY A 131 -11.62 -14.82 1.19
C GLY A 131 -11.35 -14.42 2.64
N ASN A 132 -12.37 -14.39 3.51
CA ASN A 132 -12.24 -14.03 4.93
C ASN A 132 -11.63 -12.64 5.17
N LEU A 133 -11.97 -11.68 4.29
CA LEU A 133 -11.55 -10.28 4.43
C LEU A 133 -12.74 -9.37 4.78
N PRO A 134 -12.52 -8.27 5.53
CA PRO A 134 -13.54 -7.24 5.72
C PRO A 134 -14.02 -6.66 4.40
N ARG A 135 -15.33 -6.44 4.28
CA ARG A 135 -15.90 -5.79 3.09
C ARG A 135 -15.54 -4.29 3.07
N PRO A 136 -15.02 -3.74 1.96
CA PRO A 136 -14.82 -2.30 1.84
C PRO A 136 -16.14 -1.56 2.06
N GLU A 137 -16.11 -0.56 2.94
CA GLU A 137 -17.30 0.25 3.21
C GLU A 137 -17.33 1.48 2.30
N ILE A 138 -18.42 1.64 1.55
CA ILE A 138 -18.68 2.83 0.73
C ILE A 138 -19.95 3.50 1.23
N LYS A 139 -19.76 4.63 1.94
CA LYS A 139 -20.84 5.39 2.56
C LYS A 139 -21.57 6.26 1.53
N ARG A 140 -22.67 6.87 1.98
CA ARG A 140 -23.45 7.84 1.19
C ARG A 140 -22.52 8.89 0.56
N GLY A 141 -22.72 9.15 -0.72
CA GLY A 141 -21.85 10.06 -1.48
C GLY A 141 -20.60 9.39 -2.06
N ASN A 142 -20.46 8.06 -1.93
CA ASN A 142 -19.25 7.30 -2.29
C ASN A 142 -18.02 7.78 -1.52
N VAL A 143 -18.20 8.03 -0.22
CA VAL A 143 -17.08 8.24 0.71
C VAL A 143 -16.56 6.86 1.11
N VAL A 144 -15.26 6.64 1.01
CA VAL A 144 -14.65 5.39 1.50
C VAL A 144 -14.60 5.42 3.02
N GLY A 145 -15.24 4.45 3.66
CA GLY A 145 -15.19 4.20 5.10
C GLY A 145 -13.96 3.38 5.44
N VAL A 146 -12.79 4.04 5.52
CA VAL A 146 -11.55 3.39 5.97
C VAL A 146 -11.75 2.79 7.35
N ASP A 147 -11.29 1.54 7.51
CA ASP A 147 -11.51 0.68 8.68
C ASP A 147 -12.98 0.47 9.06
N SER A 148 -13.85 0.30 8.05
CA SER A 148 -15.30 0.25 8.23
C SER A 148 -15.80 1.43 9.08
N ASP A 149 -15.35 2.63 8.71
CA ASP A 149 -15.60 3.89 9.40
C ASP A 149 -15.12 3.96 10.87
N GLY A 150 -14.21 3.08 11.27
CA GLY A 150 -13.73 2.94 12.65
C GLY A 150 -14.49 1.89 13.46
N GLU A 151 -15.29 1.01 12.82
CA GLU A 151 -15.84 -0.18 13.49
C GLU A 151 -14.75 -1.20 13.86
N PHE A 152 -13.57 -1.13 13.23
CA PHE A 152 -12.35 -1.78 13.71
C PHE A 152 -11.18 -0.81 13.72
N HIS A 153 -10.13 -1.14 14.47
CA HIS A 153 -8.91 -0.33 14.53
C HIS A 153 -7.69 -1.23 14.37
N LEU A 154 -7.01 -1.12 13.22
CA LEU A 154 -5.77 -1.86 12.97
C LEU A 154 -4.60 -1.30 13.77
N THR A 155 -4.56 0.01 13.95
CA THR A 155 -3.42 0.74 14.51
C THR A 155 -3.89 1.79 15.48
N LYS A 156 -3.07 2.11 16.48
CA LYS A 156 -3.20 3.33 17.30
C LYS A 156 -2.26 4.42 16.79
N PHE A 157 -2.53 5.65 17.21
CA PHE A 157 -1.73 6.82 16.82
C PHE A 157 -0.23 6.64 17.12
N ASP A 158 0.10 6.10 18.30
CA ASP A 158 1.48 5.92 18.75
C ASP A 158 2.27 4.86 17.94
N ASP A 159 1.58 3.92 17.28
CA ASP A 159 2.25 2.90 16.46
C ASP A 159 3.00 3.56 15.30
N TYR A 160 2.43 4.62 14.72
CA TYR A 160 3.04 5.36 13.62
C TYR A 160 4.31 6.13 14.02
N GLN A 161 4.43 6.54 15.29
CA GLN A 161 5.65 7.23 15.74
C GLN A 161 6.88 6.33 15.61
N GLY A 162 6.72 5.01 15.84
CA GLY A 162 7.79 4.03 15.69
C GLY A 162 8.11 3.63 14.24
N THR A 163 7.37 4.15 13.26
CA THR A 163 7.54 3.79 11.84
C THR A 163 8.54 4.66 11.09
N VAL A 164 8.97 5.77 11.71
CA VAL A 164 9.83 6.79 11.08
C VAL A 164 10.81 7.39 12.09
N HIS A 165 11.80 8.11 11.58
CA HIS A 165 12.71 8.91 12.39
C HIS A 165 11.97 10.06 13.08
N ARG A 166 12.51 10.47 14.23
CA ARG A 166 11.96 11.55 15.07
C ARG A 166 11.72 12.84 14.28
N ASN A 167 12.64 13.21 13.40
CA ASN A 167 12.56 14.47 12.64
C ASN A 167 11.41 14.45 11.63
N THR A 168 11.14 13.30 10.97
CA THR A 168 9.94 13.13 10.12
C THR A 168 8.69 13.29 10.96
N TRP A 169 8.61 12.61 12.11
CA TRP A 169 7.45 12.68 13.00
C TRP A 169 7.15 14.10 13.48
N GLU A 170 8.17 14.81 13.98
CA GLU A 170 8.03 16.19 14.47
C GLU A 170 7.55 17.14 13.35
N ALA A 171 8.11 17.01 12.14
CA ALA A 171 7.70 17.81 10.98
C ALA A 171 6.25 17.50 10.57
N THR A 172 5.86 16.22 10.55
CA THR A 172 4.48 15.82 10.22
C THR A 172 3.50 16.41 11.23
N MET A 173 3.81 16.27 12.52
CA MET A 173 2.94 16.76 13.58
C MET A 173 2.86 18.30 13.64
N HIS A 174 3.92 19.01 13.24
CA HIS A 174 3.89 20.45 13.08
C HIS A 174 2.76 20.91 12.14
N PHE A 175 2.63 20.29 10.96
CA PHE A 175 1.57 20.64 10.00
C PHE A 175 0.21 20.05 10.39
N ALA A 176 0.16 18.83 10.90
CA ALA A 176 -1.09 18.22 11.38
C ALA A 176 -1.76 19.10 12.45
N ASN A 177 -0.99 19.62 13.41
CA ASN A 177 -1.50 20.47 14.48
C ASN A 177 -2.00 21.83 13.97
N GLN A 178 -1.36 22.40 12.94
CA GLN A 178 -1.82 23.65 12.33
C GLN A 178 -3.15 23.47 11.59
N LEU A 179 -3.26 22.42 10.78
CA LEU A 179 -4.50 22.12 10.04
C LEU A 179 -5.68 21.82 10.98
N LYS A 180 -5.43 21.11 12.10
CA LYS A 180 -6.43 20.92 13.16
C LYS A 180 -6.91 22.22 13.76
N LYS A 181 -5.97 23.09 14.15
CA LYS A 181 -6.27 24.39 14.74
C LYS A 181 -7.11 25.26 13.78
N SER A 182 -6.80 25.20 12.49
CA SER A 182 -7.51 25.93 11.44
C SER A 182 -8.76 25.21 10.91
N LYS A 183 -9.06 23.99 11.39
CA LYS A 183 -10.22 23.16 10.99
C LYS A 183 -10.30 22.94 9.47
N ILE A 184 -9.15 22.66 8.86
CA ILE A 184 -9.04 22.47 7.42
C ILE A 184 -9.57 21.10 7.01
N LYS A 185 -10.25 21.09 5.87
CA LYS A 185 -10.95 19.93 5.30
C LYS A 185 -10.27 19.55 4.00
N ILE A 186 -9.78 18.31 3.92
CA ILE A 186 -9.08 17.79 2.75
C ILE A 186 -9.97 16.72 2.09
N ALA A 187 -10.11 16.78 0.77
CA ALA A 187 -10.82 15.77 0.01
C ALA A 187 -9.93 15.15 -1.06
N PHE A 188 -9.70 13.84 -0.96
CA PHE A 188 -9.02 13.02 -1.97
C PHE A 188 -10.03 12.38 -2.92
N PHE A 189 -9.71 12.34 -4.21
CA PHE A 189 -10.50 11.69 -5.25
C PHE A 189 -9.61 10.76 -6.07
N ASN A 190 -9.99 9.48 -6.14
CA ASN A 190 -9.42 8.50 -7.07
C ASN A 190 -10.54 7.61 -7.65
N THR A 191 -10.21 6.60 -8.46
CA THR A 191 -11.20 5.78 -9.18
C THR A 191 -11.71 4.55 -8.45
N THR A 192 -10.92 3.97 -7.55
CA THR A 192 -11.25 2.68 -6.91
C THR A 192 -10.94 2.70 -5.41
N PRO A 193 -11.83 2.16 -4.56
CA PRO A 193 -11.60 2.05 -3.11
C PRO A 193 -10.79 0.81 -2.71
N GLN A 194 -10.53 -0.11 -3.65
CA GLN A 194 -9.84 -1.37 -3.40
C GLN A 194 -9.05 -1.79 -4.64
N GLY A 195 -7.87 -2.38 -4.43
CA GLY A 195 -6.99 -2.82 -5.51
C GLY A 195 -6.15 -1.67 -6.08
N GLY A 196 -4.98 -2.04 -6.62
CA GLY A 196 -3.98 -1.09 -7.12
C GLY A 196 -3.21 -0.35 -6.03
N GLY A 197 -2.05 0.21 -6.38
CA GLY A 197 -1.16 0.86 -5.42
C GLY A 197 -1.75 2.13 -4.78
N VAL A 198 -2.58 2.88 -5.52
CA VAL A 198 -3.18 4.13 -5.01
C VAL A 198 -4.19 3.84 -3.89
N ALA A 199 -5.07 2.86 -4.04
CA ALA A 199 -6.08 2.56 -3.01
C ALA A 199 -5.42 2.10 -1.70
N LEU A 200 -4.39 1.24 -1.79
CA LEU A 200 -3.62 0.77 -0.63
C LEU A 200 -2.99 1.93 0.15
N MET A 201 -2.28 2.82 -0.56
CA MET A 201 -1.70 4.03 0.03
C MET A 201 -2.77 4.96 0.65
N ARG A 202 -3.96 5.06 0.04
CA ARG A 202 -5.04 5.92 0.54
C ARG A 202 -5.70 5.37 1.80
N HIS A 203 -5.87 4.05 1.92
CA HIS A 203 -6.33 3.43 3.18
C HIS A 203 -5.40 3.78 4.34
N ALA A 204 -4.10 3.57 4.16
CA ALA A 204 -3.10 3.87 5.19
C ALA A 204 -3.03 5.36 5.55
N LEU A 205 -2.97 6.23 4.54
CA LEU A 205 -2.89 7.68 4.76
C LEU A 205 -4.13 8.21 5.48
N VAL A 206 -5.33 7.84 5.03
CA VAL A 206 -6.57 8.33 5.63
C VAL A 206 -6.74 7.81 7.06
N ARG A 207 -6.34 6.55 7.33
CA ARG A 207 -6.28 5.99 8.69
C ARG A 207 -5.39 6.83 9.60
N PHE A 208 -4.14 7.08 9.18
CA PHE A 208 -3.21 7.89 9.96
C PHE A 208 -3.73 9.32 10.18
N LEU A 209 -4.24 9.99 9.14
CA LEU A 209 -4.76 11.35 9.25
C LEU A 209 -5.97 11.44 10.19
N LYS A 210 -6.87 10.45 10.17
CA LYS A 210 -8.01 10.35 11.11
C LYS A 210 -7.52 10.22 12.54
N LEU A 211 -6.54 9.34 12.80
CA LEU A 211 -5.93 9.17 14.13
C LEU A 211 -5.18 10.43 14.59
N ALA A 212 -4.52 11.15 13.68
CA ALA A 212 -3.86 12.42 13.95
C ALA A 212 -4.85 13.58 14.19
N GLY A 213 -6.15 13.37 13.93
CA GLY A 213 -7.25 14.31 14.12
C GLY A 213 -7.48 15.30 12.97
N VAL A 214 -6.94 15.04 11.78
CA VAL A 214 -7.08 15.89 10.59
C VAL A 214 -8.40 15.56 9.87
N ASP A 215 -9.20 16.57 9.51
CA ASP A 215 -10.46 16.37 8.77
C ASP A 215 -10.16 16.07 7.29
N CYS A 216 -10.01 14.79 7.00
CA CYS A 216 -9.70 14.27 5.68
C CYS A 216 -10.73 13.23 5.26
N LYS A 217 -11.22 13.31 4.02
CA LYS A 217 -12.15 12.33 3.44
C LYS A 217 -11.68 11.90 2.05
N TRP A 218 -12.02 10.67 1.70
CA TRP A 218 -11.67 10.06 0.43
C TRP A 218 -12.93 9.63 -0.32
N TYR A 219 -13.00 9.98 -1.60
CA TYR A 219 -14.16 9.80 -2.46
C TYR A 219 -13.79 9.02 -3.72
N VAL A 220 -14.70 8.13 -4.14
CA VAL A 220 -14.57 7.33 -5.37
C VAL A 220 -15.80 7.48 -6.26
N PRO A 221 -15.68 7.42 -7.60
CA PRO A 221 -16.84 7.45 -8.48
C PRO A 221 -17.65 6.15 -8.36
N ARG A 222 -18.81 6.09 -9.03
CA ARG A 222 -19.49 4.82 -9.24
C ARG A 222 -18.71 3.96 -10.25
N PRO A 223 -18.56 2.65 -9.98
CA PRO A 223 -17.92 1.73 -10.91
C PRO A 223 -18.58 1.77 -12.29
N ASN A 224 -17.76 1.83 -13.35
CA ASN A 224 -18.22 1.71 -14.73
C ASN A 224 -17.17 0.95 -15.55
N HIS A 225 -17.41 -0.34 -15.79
CA HIS A 225 -16.44 -1.22 -16.46
C HIS A 225 -16.04 -0.75 -17.86
N THR A 226 -16.96 -0.20 -18.64
CA THR A 226 -16.67 0.31 -19.98
C THR A 226 -15.69 1.48 -19.93
N LEU A 227 -15.93 2.42 -19.01
CA LEU A 227 -15.05 3.58 -18.83
C LEU A 227 -13.72 3.21 -18.18
N PHE A 228 -13.69 2.22 -17.29
CA PHE A 228 -12.43 1.74 -16.72
C PHE A 228 -11.50 1.16 -17.78
N ARG A 229 -12.03 0.43 -18.76
CA ARG A 229 -11.24 -0.01 -19.93
C ARG A 229 -10.66 1.17 -20.69
N LEU A 230 -11.47 2.19 -21.00
CA LEU A 230 -10.99 3.42 -21.66
C LEU A 230 -9.88 4.12 -20.86
N THR A 231 -10.03 4.24 -19.54
CA THR A 231 -8.99 4.84 -18.70
C THR A 231 -7.71 4.01 -18.62
N LYS A 232 -7.80 2.68 -18.69
CA LYS A 232 -6.64 1.77 -18.73
C LYS A 232 -5.94 1.84 -20.09
N THR A 233 -6.67 1.92 -21.20
CA THR A 233 -6.10 2.19 -22.52
C THR A 233 -5.35 3.52 -22.52
N ASN A 234 -5.96 4.60 -22.02
CA ASN A 234 -5.27 5.90 -21.89
C ASN A 234 -4.01 5.82 -21.03
N HIS A 235 -4.05 5.07 -19.92
CA HIS A 235 -2.88 4.82 -19.08
C HIS A 235 -1.76 4.11 -19.86
N ASN A 236 -2.09 3.04 -20.60
CA ASN A 236 -1.13 2.29 -21.40
C ASN A 236 -0.56 3.15 -22.54
N ILE A 237 -1.35 4.01 -23.17
CA ILE A 237 -0.90 4.99 -24.18
C ILE A 237 0.09 5.99 -23.56
N LEU A 238 -0.25 6.59 -22.42
CA LEU A 238 0.63 7.58 -21.74
C LEU A 238 1.97 6.97 -21.29
N GLN A 239 2.02 5.67 -21.01
CA GLN A 239 3.23 4.93 -20.68
C GLN A 239 3.99 4.40 -21.92
N GLY A 240 3.42 4.56 -23.12
CA GLY A 240 3.95 4.02 -24.38
C GLY A 240 3.83 2.49 -24.50
N VAL A 241 3.00 1.84 -23.66
CA VAL A 241 2.71 0.38 -23.71
C VAL A 241 1.78 0.05 -24.87
N ASP A 242 0.86 0.96 -25.18
CA ASP A 242 -0.01 0.85 -26.34
C ASP A 242 0.26 2.01 -27.30
N GLU A 243 0.80 1.70 -28.46
CA GLU A 243 1.08 2.66 -29.53
C GLU A 243 0.00 2.65 -30.62
N THR A 244 -0.96 1.73 -30.53
CA THR A 244 -1.96 1.46 -31.57
C THR A 244 -3.31 2.10 -31.28
N SER A 245 -3.72 2.13 -30.02
CA SER A 245 -4.98 2.74 -29.61
C SER A 245 -4.89 4.26 -29.58
N GLU A 246 -6.03 4.92 -29.82
CA GLU A 246 -6.16 6.38 -29.80
C GLU A 246 -7.35 6.81 -28.92
N LEU A 247 -7.23 7.98 -28.28
CA LEU A 247 -8.34 8.64 -27.59
C LEU A 247 -9.18 9.47 -28.57
N LEU A 248 -10.29 8.90 -29.03
CA LEU A 248 -11.23 9.55 -29.94
C LEU A 248 -12.11 10.62 -29.22
N PRO A 249 -12.66 11.61 -29.95
CA PRO A 249 -13.54 12.64 -29.36
C PRO A 249 -14.77 12.10 -28.62
N GLU A 250 -15.32 10.99 -29.10
CA GLU A 250 -16.45 10.29 -28.47
C GLU A 250 -16.07 9.75 -27.09
N HIS A 251 -14.87 9.17 -26.96
CA HIS A 251 -14.32 8.69 -25.70
C HIS A 251 -14.11 9.84 -24.71
N MET A 252 -13.59 10.98 -25.17
CA MET A 252 -13.42 12.19 -24.36
C MET A 252 -14.76 12.67 -23.78
N THR A 253 -15.80 12.69 -24.62
CA THR A 253 -17.16 13.08 -24.22
C THR A 253 -17.73 12.12 -23.18
N GLN A 254 -17.60 10.81 -23.39
CA GLN A 254 -18.04 9.79 -22.45
C GLN A 254 -17.35 9.90 -21.07
N LEU A 255 -16.04 10.16 -21.06
CA LEU A 255 -15.27 10.36 -19.83
C LEU A 255 -15.72 11.62 -19.09
N ASP A 256 -15.87 12.75 -19.79
CA ASP A 256 -16.33 14.00 -19.19
C ASP A 256 -17.76 13.89 -18.63
N ASP A 257 -18.68 13.24 -19.35
CA ASP A 257 -20.06 13.03 -18.91
C ASP A 257 -20.15 12.15 -17.66
N TRP A 258 -19.30 11.13 -17.57
CA TRP A 258 -19.18 10.31 -16.38
C TRP A 258 -18.64 11.10 -15.19
N ILE A 259 -17.61 11.92 -15.38
CA ILE A 259 -17.07 12.76 -14.31
C ILE A 259 -18.13 13.76 -13.83
N ASN A 260 -18.83 14.43 -14.76
CA ASN A 260 -19.94 15.35 -14.44
C ASN A 260 -21.05 14.65 -13.64
N THR A 261 -21.43 13.44 -14.06
CA THR A 261 -22.47 12.65 -13.38
C THR A 261 -22.08 12.28 -11.95
N ASN A 262 -20.81 11.91 -11.73
CA ASN A 262 -20.30 11.65 -10.39
C ASN A 262 -20.21 12.94 -9.56
N ALA A 263 -19.73 14.03 -10.15
CA ALA A 263 -19.57 15.32 -9.49
C ALA A 263 -20.89 15.89 -8.94
N LYS A 264 -22.02 15.72 -9.63
CA LYS A 264 -23.36 16.13 -9.14
C LYS A 264 -23.65 15.63 -7.72
N ARG A 265 -23.13 14.48 -7.35
CA ARG A 265 -23.33 13.86 -6.03
C ARG A 265 -22.49 14.53 -4.93
N TRP A 266 -21.45 15.25 -5.31
CA TRP A 266 -20.49 15.90 -4.43
C TRP A 266 -20.70 17.42 -4.31
N LEU A 267 -21.62 17.97 -5.11
CA LEU A 267 -21.96 19.40 -5.16
C LEU A 267 -23.08 19.82 -4.17
N HIS A 268 -23.65 18.89 -3.42
CA HIS A 268 -24.67 19.22 -2.41
C HIS A 268 -24.07 20.04 -1.25
N LYS A 269 -24.91 20.72 -0.46
CA LYS A 269 -24.46 21.46 0.75
C LYS A 269 -23.65 20.54 1.67
N ASN A 270 -22.49 20.99 2.14
CA ASN A 270 -21.47 20.20 2.87
C ASN A 270 -20.79 19.07 2.06
N GLY A 271 -21.07 18.93 0.77
CA GLY A 271 -20.37 18.02 -0.13
C GLY A 271 -18.98 18.55 -0.47
N PRO A 272 -18.01 17.68 -0.80
CA PRO A 272 -16.60 18.09 -0.90
C PRO A 272 -16.35 19.11 -2.03
N LEU A 273 -17.11 19.04 -3.13
CA LEU A 273 -16.94 19.95 -4.27
C LEU A 273 -17.76 21.24 -4.14
N ALA A 274 -18.69 21.33 -3.19
CA ALA A 274 -19.42 22.56 -2.91
C ALA A 274 -18.46 23.71 -2.55
N PRO A 275 -18.89 24.99 -2.68
CA PRO A 275 -18.10 26.11 -2.22
C PRO A 275 -17.70 25.98 -0.75
N ARG A 276 -16.51 26.47 -0.35
CA ARG A 276 -16.05 26.42 1.06
C ARG A 276 -17.05 27.10 2.01
N THR A 277 -17.67 28.20 1.57
CA THR A 277 -18.74 28.93 2.27
C THR A 277 -20.00 28.08 2.53
N SER A 278 -20.21 27.02 1.74
CA SER A 278 -21.32 26.06 1.88
C SER A 278 -20.89 24.76 2.57
N GLY A 279 -19.73 24.77 3.23
CA GLY A 279 -19.21 23.65 4.01
C GLY A 279 -18.36 22.64 3.22
N GLY A 280 -18.03 22.94 1.96
CA GLY A 280 -17.18 22.10 1.12
C GLY A 280 -15.74 21.98 1.60
N ALA A 281 -14.95 21.15 0.90
CA ALA A 281 -13.56 20.93 1.27
C ALA A 281 -12.70 22.17 0.98
N HIS A 282 -11.73 22.42 1.86
CA HIS A 282 -10.81 23.53 1.74
C HIS A 282 -9.72 23.26 0.70
N ILE A 283 -9.27 22.01 0.60
CA ILE A 283 -8.26 21.54 -0.35
C ILE A 283 -8.82 20.32 -1.09
N ILE A 284 -8.71 20.33 -2.43
CA ILE A 284 -9.08 19.20 -3.29
C ILE A 284 -7.82 18.54 -3.84
N ILE A 285 -7.77 17.22 -3.81
CA ILE A 285 -6.67 16.44 -4.36
C ILE A 285 -7.27 15.41 -5.32
N VAL A 286 -6.85 15.45 -6.59
CA VAL A 286 -7.30 14.53 -7.64
C VAL A 286 -6.13 13.66 -8.06
N ASP A 287 -6.27 12.35 -7.85
CA ASP A 287 -5.30 11.34 -8.25
C ASP A 287 -5.56 10.89 -9.69
N ASP A 288 -4.47 10.82 -10.47
CA ASP A 288 -4.34 10.18 -11.78
C ASP A 288 -5.26 10.72 -12.91
N PRO A 289 -4.99 10.36 -14.19
CA PRO A 289 -5.66 10.99 -15.33
C PRO A 289 -7.08 10.47 -15.60
N GLN A 290 -7.70 9.69 -14.71
CA GLN A 290 -9.03 9.13 -14.97
C GLN A 290 -10.17 10.12 -14.70
N MET A 291 -10.00 11.07 -13.78
CA MET A 291 -11.03 12.07 -13.45
C MET A 291 -10.54 13.54 -13.54
N PRO A 292 -9.81 13.95 -14.59
CA PRO A 292 -9.14 15.24 -14.63
C PRO A 292 -10.12 16.42 -14.61
N LYS A 293 -11.33 16.24 -15.17
CA LYS A 293 -12.40 17.25 -15.23
C LYS A 293 -12.87 17.71 -13.84
N LEU A 294 -12.63 16.94 -12.78
CA LEU A 294 -12.96 17.36 -11.41
C LEU A 294 -12.26 18.65 -10.99
N ILE A 295 -11.08 18.94 -11.55
CA ILE A 295 -10.34 20.17 -11.24
C ILE A 295 -11.09 21.40 -11.77
N GLN A 296 -11.52 21.38 -13.03
CA GLN A 296 -12.35 22.44 -13.60
C GLN A 296 -13.66 22.62 -12.82
N ILE A 297 -14.35 21.52 -12.47
CA ILE A 297 -15.57 21.58 -11.66
C ILE A 297 -15.26 22.21 -10.28
N ALA A 298 -14.16 21.83 -9.65
CA ALA A 298 -13.77 22.37 -8.36
C ALA A 298 -13.51 23.88 -8.43
N LYS A 299 -12.80 24.36 -9.46
CA LYS A 299 -12.52 25.78 -9.68
C LYS A 299 -13.78 26.57 -10.08
N GLN A 300 -14.71 25.97 -10.83
CA GLN A 300 -15.99 26.61 -11.17
C GLN A 300 -16.87 26.88 -9.94
N GLN A 301 -16.82 26.00 -8.93
CA GLN A 301 -17.59 26.16 -7.69
C GLN A 301 -16.94 27.14 -6.71
N ASP A 302 -15.61 27.20 -6.67
CA ASP A 302 -14.84 28.05 -5.77
C ASP A 302 -13.50 28.37 -6.46
N PRO A 303 -13.41 29.49 -7.21
CA PRO A 303 -12.25 29.81 -8.04
C PRO A 303 -10.93 29.89 -7.27
N ASP A 304 -10.99 30.39 -6.03
CA ASP A 304 -9.83 30.57 -5.16
C ASP A 304 -9.53 29.34 -4.29
N ARG A 305 -10.23 28.21 -4.52
CA ARG A 305 -9.96 26.97 -3.78
C ARG A 305 -8.69 26.32 -4.30
N PRO A 306 -7.74 25.96 -3.42
CA PRO A 306 -6.59 25.17 -3.82
C PRO A 306 -6.98 23.76 -4.30
N VAL A 307 -6.43 23.36 -5.45
CA VAL A 307 -6.61 22.06 -6.08
C VAL A 307 -5.24 21.50 -6.48
N ILE A 308 -4.95 20.29 -6.03
CA ILE A 308 -3.71 19.56 -6.32
C ILE A 308 -4.04 18.41 -7.28
N TYR A 309 -3.28 18.29 -8.36
CA TYR A 309 -3.28 17.11 -9.21
C TYR A 309 -2.10 16.22 -8.84
N ARG A 310 -2.32 14.91 -8.70
CA ARG A 310 -1.28 13.94 -8.40
C ARG A 310 -1.21 12.87 -9.48
N SER A 311 -0.08 12.81 -10.19
CA SER A 311 0.24 11.74 -11.13
C SER A 311 1.01 10.62 -10.42
N HIS A 312 0.52 9.39 -10.48
CA HIS A 312 1.23 8.18 -10.03
C HIS A 312 1.78 7.33 -11.20
N ILE A 313 1.62 7.80 -12.44
CA ILE A 313 2.03 7.07 -13.64
C ILE A 313 3.28 7.69 -14.26
N GLN A 314 4.06 6.85 -14.95
CA GLN A 314 5.08 7.32 -15.90
C GLN A 314 4.37 7.92 -17.12
N VAL A 315 4.35 9.26 -17.21
CA VAL A 315 3.96 9.92 -18.46
C VAL A 315 5.19 10.03 -19.34
N ARG A 316 5.22 9.37 -20.49
CA ARG A 316 6.34 9.44 -21.45
C ARG A 316 6.37 10.82 -22.09
N ALA A 317 7.09 11.76 -21.47
CA ALA A 317 7.18 13.14 -21.93
C ALA A 317 7.71 13.23 -23.36
N ASP A 318 8.62 12.34 -23.77
CA ASP A 318 9.11 12.25 -25.14
C ASP A 318 7.99 11.91 -26.14
N LEU A 319 7.11 10.97 -25.82
CA LEU A 319 5.96 10.63 -26.66
C LEU A 319 4.90 11.75 -26.63
N VAL A 320 4.61 12.29 -25.46
CA VAL A 320 3.62 13.36 -25.26
C VAL A 320 4.02 14.67 -25.93
N ASN A 321 5.32 15.00 -25.92
CA ASN A 321 5.83 16.20 -26.59
C ASN A 321 5.97 16.01 -28.11
N THR A 322 5.86 14.77 -28.61
CA THR A 322 5.83 14.50 -30.05
C THR A 322 4.45 14.83 -30.60
N LYS A 323 4.38 15.88 -31.40
CA LYS A 323 3.14 16.37 -32.01
C LYS A 323 2.44 15.24 -32.78
N ASP A 324 1.11 15.18 -32.65
CA ASP A 324 0.23 14.22 -33.32
C ASP A 324 0.44 12.75 -32.90
N SER A 325 1.23 12.47 -31.85
CA SER A 325 1.27 11.14 -31.25
C SER A 325 -0.03 10.83 -30.49
N HIS A 326 -0.38 9.55 -30.39
CA HIS A 326 -1.55 9.14 -29.60
C HIS A 326 -1.42 9.56 -28.12
N ALA A 327 -0.19 9.53 -27.58
CA ALA A 327 0.12 10.00 -26.24
C ALA A 327 -0.10 11.52 -26.08
N ALA A 328 0.26 12.32 -27.09
CA ALA A 328 -0.02 13.75 -27.12
C ALA A 328 -1.54 14.00 -27.09
N GLY A 329 -2.32 13.28 -27.89
CA GLY A 329 -3.79 13.39 -27.90
C GLY A 329 -4.44 13.09 -26.54
N VAL A 330 -3.99 12.03 -25.85
CA VAL A 330 -4.45 11.72 -24.49
C VAL A 330 -4.04 12.82 -23.51
N TRP A 331 -2.76 13.25 -23.56
CA TRP A 331 -2.24 14.24 -22.64
C TRP A 331 -2.88 15.62 -22.84
N ASP A 332 -3.13 16.05 -24.07
CA ASP A 332 -3.78 17.33 -24.35
C ASP A 332 -5.19 17.37 -23.75
N TRP A 333 -5.94 16.27 -23.84
CA TRP A 333 -7.22 16.13 -23.14
C TRP A 333 -7.04 16.23 -21.62
N VAL A 334 -6.08 15.50 -21.03
CA VAL A 334 -5.81 15.59 -19.57
C VAL A 334 -5.42 17.01 -19.18
N TRP A 335 -4.42 17.59 -19.83
CA TRP A 335 -3.85 18.91 -19.53
C TRP A 335 -4.89 20.02 -19.64
N ASP A 336 -5.74 20.01 -20.67
CA ASP A 336 -6.82 21.00 -20.79
C ASP A 336 -7.73 21.03 -19.56
N ARG A 337 -7.96 19.86 -18.93
CA ARG A 337 -8.75 19.72 -17.71
C ARG A 337 -8.00 20.04 -16.42
N ILE A 338 -6.68 19.82 -16.36
CA ILE A 338 -5.91 19.94 -15.10
C ILE A 338 -5.04 21.20 -15.01
N LYS A 339 -4.85 21.96 -16.09
CA LYS A 339 -3.96 23.15 -16.12
C LYS A 339 -4.26 24.20 -15.05
N ASP A 340 -5.50 24.24 -14.58
CA ASP A 340 -5.96 25.15 -13.52
C ASP A 340 -5.61 24.67 -12.10
N CYS A 341 -4.96 23.52 -11.93
CA CYS A 341 -4.43 23.09 -10.63
C CYS A 341 -3.38 24.09 -10.10
N ASP A 342 -3.31 24.20 -8.78
CA ASP A 342 -2.34 25.05 -8.09
C ASP A 342 -0.99 24.32 -7.91
N VAL A 343 -1.04 22.99 -7.78
CA VAL A 343 0.14 22.12 -7.66
C VAL A 343 -0.06 20.86 -8.49
N PHE A 344 0.96 20.51 -9.27
CA PHE A 344 1.13 19.26 -9.99
C PHE A 344 2.17 18.41 -9.25
N VAL A 345 1.74 17.33 -8.61
CA VAL A 345 2.64 16.42 -7.89
C VAL A 345 2.96 15.22 -8.77
N SER A 346 4.24 14.97 -9.03
CA SER A 346 4.73 13.83 -9.80
C SER A 346 5.61 12.91 -8.97
N HIS A 347 5.85 11.68 -9.43
CA HIS A 347 6.98 10.91 -8.94
C HIS A 347 8.29 11.67 -9.19
N PRO A 348 9.31 11.47 -8.34
CA PRO A 348 10.61 12.18 -8.38
C PRO A 348 11.49 11.82 -9.60
N VAL A 349 10.92 11.92 -10.81
CA VAL A 349 11.54 11.56 -12.07
C VAL A 349 11.18 12.64 -13.09
N ASP A 350 12.17 13.43 -13.51
CA ASP A 350 11.95 14.64 -14.32
C ASP A 350 11.26 14.35 -15.65
N HIS A 351 11.65 13.28 -16.34
CA HIS A 351 11.07 12.89 -17.62
C HIS A 351 9.63 12.37 -17.54
N PHE A 352 9.01 12.32 -16.35
CA PHE A 352 7.57 12.05 -16.19
C PHE A 352 6.72 13.31 -16.24
N VAL A 353 7.33 14.49 -16.33
CA VAL A 353 6.64 15.76 -16.36
C VAL A 353 6.67 16.28 -17.81
N PRO A 354 5.52 16.33 -18.51
CA PRO A 354 5.45 16.88 -19.86
C PRO A 354 5.88 18.34 -19.93
N ALA A 355 6.43 18.77 -21.07
CA ALA A 355 7.08 20.08 -21.19
C ALA A 355 6.11 21.26 -21.07
N ASN A 356 4.82 21.03 -21.33
CA ASN A 356 3.77 22.04 -21.20
C ASN A 356 3.31 22.25 -19.75
N VAL A 357 3.76 21.44 -18.79
CA VAL A 357 3.51 21.65 -17.36
C VAL A 357 4.48 22.70 -16.83
N PRO A 358 4.01 23.85 -16.32
CA PRO A 358 4.89 24.87 -15.77
C PRO A 358 5.70 24.31 -14.59
N LYS A 359 7.03 24.38 -14.67
CA LYS A 359 7.92 23.87 -13.60
C LYS A 359 7.61 24.47 -12.24
N ASP A 360 7.10 25.69 -12.20
CA ASP A 360 6.70 26.39 -10.98
C ASP A 360 5.48 25.80 -10.28
N LYS A 361 4.71 24.95 -10.97
CA LYS A 361 3.62 24.16 -10.41
C LYS A 361 4.04 22.74 -9.99
N VAL A 362 5.26 22.30 -10.27
CA VAL A 362 5.65 20.90 -10.06
C VAL A 362 6.26 20.69 -8.67
N GLY A 363 5.83 19.64 -7.97
CA GLY A 363 6.48 19.12 -6.77
C GLY A 363 6.71 17.62 -6.87
N TYR A 364 7.88 17.14 -6.41
CA TYR A 364 8.17 15.70 -6.42
C TYR A 364 7.82 15.01 -5.11
N MET A 365 7.19 13.84 -5.24
CA MET A 365 6.80 12.99 -4.11
C MET A 365 6.79 11.50 -4.54
N PRO A 366 7.46 10.59 -3.83
CA PRO A 366 7.51 9.16 -4.17
C PRO A 366 6.15 8.46 -4.00
N ALA A 367 6.03 7.21 -4.44
CA ALA A 367 4.96 6.33 -3.96
C ALA A 367 5.32 5.83 -2.56
N THR A 368 4.30 5.45 -1.77
CA THR A 368 4.51 5.03 -0.39
C THR A 368 3.74 3.76 -0.08
N THR A 369 4.13 3.09 1.00
CA THR A 369 3.47 1.91 1.57
C THR A 369 3.38 2.05 3.09
N ASP A 370 2.64 1.17 3.75
CA ASP A 370 2.41 1.23 5.19
C ASP A 370 3.09 0.07 5.92
N TRP A 371 3.95 0.38 6.89
CA TRP A 371 4.67 -0.65 7.64
C TRP A 371 3.79 -1.44 8.62
N LEU A 372 2.53 -1.03 8.80
CA LEU A 372 1.61 -1.57 9.79
C LEU A 372 0.41 -2.30 9.17
N ASP A 373 0.29 -2.32 7.85
CA ASP A 373 -0.80 -3.00 7.15
C ASP A 373 -0.49 -4.48 6.87
N GLY A 374 -1.43 -5.18 6.23
CA GLY A 374 -1.29 -6.61 5.94
C GLY A 374 -0.16 -6.93 4.97
N LEU A 375 0.32 -5.95 4.18
CA LEU A 375 1.38 -6.13 3.19
C LEU A 375 2.77 -6.12 3.79
N ASN A 376 2.98 -5.43 4.92
CA ASN A 376 4.34 -5.21 5.43
C ASN A 376 4.52 -5.45 6.94
N LYS A 377 3.44 -5.60 7.71
CA LYS A 377 3.57 -5.89 9.14
C LYS A 377 4.39 -7.17 9.35
N VAL A 378 5.13 -7.22 10.45
CA VAL A 378 5.83 -8.44 10.85
C VAL A 378 4.79 -9.53 11.12
N LEU A 379 4.95 -10.67 10.45
CA LEU A 379 4.11 -11.85 10.70
C LEU A 379 4.83 -12.76 11.70
N SER A 380 4.06 -13.45 12.55
CA SER A 380 4.62 -14.45 13.44
C SER A 380 5.29 -15.57 12.61
N PRO A 381 6.60 -15.83 12.78
CA PRO A 381 7.32 -16.83 12.00
C PRO A 381 6.87 -18.26 12.31
N ASP A 382 6.28 -18.49 13.49
CA ASP A 382 5.87 -19.82 13.93
C ASP A 382 4.43 -20.19 13.52
N LEU A 383 3.62 -19.20 13.13
CA LEU A 383 2.17 -19.42 12.96
C LEU A 383 1.57 -18.66 11.77
N ASP A 384 1.67 -17.34 11.74
CA ASP A 384 1.00 -16.53 10.71
C ASP A 384 1.70 -16.63 9.35
N GLY A 385 3.03 -16.48 9.32
CA GLY A 385 3.82 -16.63 8.09
C GLY A 385 3.62 -18.01 7.44
N PRO A 386 3.88 -19.12 8.17
CA PRO A 386 3.64 -20.46 7.66
C PRO A 386 2.19 -20.72 7.23
N HIS A 387 1.20 -20.16 7.94
CA HIS A 387 -0.21 -20.26 7.53
C HIS A 387 -0.43 -19.64 6.15
N TYR A 388 0.05 -18.43 5.89
CA TYR A 388 -0.16 -17.77 4.59
C TYR A 388 0.64 -18.43 3.45
N LEU A 389 1.83 -18.97 3.73
CA LEU A 389 2.55 -19.81 2.77
C LEU A 389 1.79 -21.12 2.48
N HIS A 390 1.13 -21.69 3.48
CA HIS A 390 0.27 -22.87 3.29
C HIS A 390 -0.96 -22.54 2.45
N GLU A 391 -1.66 -21.44 2.75
CA GLU A 391 -2.79 -20.96 1.93
C GLU A 391 -2.36 -20.73 0.48
N PHE A 392 -1.17 -20.16 0.26
CA PHE A 392 -0.61 -20.02 -1.08
C PHE A 392 -0.41 -21.37 -1.79
N ALA A 393 0.15 -22.37 -1.11
CA ALA A 393 0.32 -23.72 -1.64
C ALA A 393 -1.01 -24.42 -1.96
N VAL A 394 -2.03 -24.22 -1.10
CA VAL A 394 -3.40 -24.71 -1.33
C VAL A 394 -4.01 -24.02 -2.55
N ASP A 395 -3.82 -22.71 -2.69
CA ASP A 395 -4.31 -21.93 -3.83
C ASP A 395 -3.68 -22.36 -5.15
N ILE A 396 -2.39 -22.70 -5.16
CA ILE A 396 -1.71 -23.31 -6.30
C ILE A 396 -2.39 -24.63 -6.66
N THR A 397 -2.56 -25.53 -5.69
CA THR A 397 -3.18 -26.85 -5.91
C THR A 397 -4.61 -26.72 -6.45
N ARG A 398 -5.37 -25.74 -5.94
CA ARG A 398 -6.75 -25.48 -6.38
C ARG A 398 -6.82 -24.92 -7.80
N THR A 399 -5.91 -24.02 -8.15
CA THR A 399 -5.87 -23.37 -9.48
C THR A 399 -5.24 -24.29 -10.53
N HIS A 400 -4.31 -25.14 -10.11
CA HIS A 400 -3.49 -26.00 -10.95
C HIS A 400 -3.46 -27.46 -10.45
N PRO A 401 -4.61 -28.16 -10.33
CA PRO A 401 -4.67 -29.49 -9.70
C PRO A 401 -3.86 -30.58 -10.43
N ASN A 402 -3.60 -30.39 -11.73
CA ASN A 402 -2.73 -31.25 -12.54
C ASN A 402 -1.59 -30.44 -13.18
N GLY A 403 -1.30 -29.25 -12.66
CA GLY A 403 -0.25 -28.39 -13.17
C GLY A 403 1.12 -28.78 -12.63
N PRO A 404 2.20 -28.24 -13.22
CA PRO A 404 3.56 -28.56 -12.81
C PRO A 404 3.97 -27.86 -11.51
N PHE A 405 3.17 -26.91 -11.01
CA PHE A 405 3.50 -26.05 -9.89
C PHE A 405 3.32 -26.79 -8.55
N ALA A 406 4.44 -27.00 -7.86
CA ALA A 406 4.46 -27.50 -6.49
C ALA A 406 5.32 -26.57 -5.65
N PHE A 407 4.71 -25.87 -4.68
CA PHE A 407 5.44 -25.00 -3.77
C PHE A 407 6.15 -25.84 -2.70
N GLU A 408 7.47 -25.74 -2.65
CA GLU A 408 8.31 -26.32 -1.61
C GLU A 408 8.57 -25.25 -0.54
N PHE A 409 8.32 -25.57 0.72
CA PHE A 409 8.37 -24.59 1.80
C PHE A 409 9.83 -24.16 2.09
N PRO A 410 10.09 -22.85 2.32
CA PRO A 410 11.43 -22.32 2.52
C PRO A 410 12.08 -22.81 3.83
N ASP A 411 11.31 -22.90 4.92
CA ASP A 411 11.83 -23.21 6.26
C ASP A 411 12.18 -24.70 6.46
N THR A 412 11.76 -25.56 5.53
CA THR A 412 11.87 -27.02 5.69
C THR A 412 12.50 -27.72 4.49
N THR A 413 12.52 -27.09 3.30
CA THR A 413 12.93 -27.77 2.07
C THR A 413 13.82 -26.92 1.16
N ARG A 414 13.35 -25.76 0.68
CA ARG A 414 13.97 -25.13 -0.49
C ARG A 414 13.73 -23.61 -0.55
N PRO A 415 14.77 -22.77 -0.71
CA PRO A 415 14.59 -21.32 -0.81
C PRO A 415 13.85 -20.94 -2.10
N TYR A 416 13.37 -19.70 -2.20
CA TYR A 416 12.81 -19.18 -3.45
C TYR A 416 13.17 -17.71 -3.71
N ILE A 417 13.29 -17.41 -5.00
CA ILE A 417 13.38 -16.06 -5.57
C ILE A 417 11.96 -15.60 -5.87
N VAL A 418 11.64 -14.33 -5.60
CA VAL A 418 10.28 -13.81 -5.82
C VAL A 418 10.27 -12.59 -6.74
N GLN A 419 9.29 -12.50 -7.63
CA GLN A 419 8.83 -11.23 -8.20
C GLN A 419 7.36 -11.03 -7.84
N ILE A 420 7.08 -10.02 -6.99
CA ILE A 420 5.72 -9.64 -6.64
C ILE A 420 5.28 -8.46 -7.51
N ALA A 421 4.48 -8.73 -8.53
CA ALA A 421 4.01 -7.70 -9.46
C ALA A 421 2.65 -8.07 -10.06
N ARG A 422 1.93 -7.06 -10.56
CA ARG A 422 0.75 -7.32 -11.40
C ARG A 422 1.17 -8.06 -12.68
N PHE A 423 0.25 -8.83 -13.24
CA PHE A 423 0.41 -9.43 -14.56
C PHE A 423 0.16 -8.37 -15.64
N ASP A 424 1.11 -7.46 -15.78
CA ASP A 424 1.07 -6.33 -16.71
C ASP A 424 2.31 -6.40 -17.63
N PRO A 425 2.20 -6.04 -18.92
CA PRO A 425 3.32 -6.12 -19.87
C PRO A 425 4.58 -5.38 -19.42
N ALA A 426 4.42 -4.30 -18.63
CA ALA A 426 5.53 -3.48 -18.17
C ALA A 426 6.38 -4.13 -17.06
N LYS A 427 5.93 -5.25 -16.46
CA LYS A 427 6.56 -5.87 -15.29
C LYS A 427 7.70 -6.84 -15.60
N GLY A 428 8.07 -6.99 -16.88
CA GLY A 428 9.26 -7.76 -17.28
C GLY A 428 9.22 -9.25 -16.92
N ILE A 429 8.03 -9.84 -16.84
CA ILE A 429 7.87 -11.28 -16.53
C ILE A 429 8.67 -12.17 -17.49
N PRO A 430 8.73 -11.90 -18.82
CA PRO A 430 9.57 -12.69 -19.72
C PRO A 430 11.07 -12.62 -19.37
N ASP A 431 11.56 -11.45 -18.94
CA ASP A 431 12.96 -11.23 -18.59
C ASP A 431 13.32 -11.94 -17.27
N VAL A 432 12.36 -12.04 -16.33
CA VAL A 432 12.51 -12.88 -15.12
C VAL A 432 12.67 -14.35 -15.47
N LEU A 433 11.81 -14.88 -16.34
CA LEU A 433 11.88 -16.28 -16.77
C LEU A 433 13.20 -16.59 -17.47
N ALA A 434 13.62 -15.71 -18.38
CA ALA A 434 14.89 -15.86 -19.09
C ALA A 434 16.08 -15.82 -18.13
N SER A 435 16.15 -14.83 -17.24
CA SER A 435 17.23 -14.71 -16.25
C SER A 435 17.32 -15.93 -15.34
N TYR A 436 16.19 -16.47 -14.89
CA TYR A 436 16.15 -17.70 -14.11
C TYR A 436 16.62 -18.92 -14.92
N ALA A 437 16.25 -19.02 -16.19
CA ALA A 437 16.75 -20.06 -17.08
C ALA A 437 18.28 -19.95 -17.28
N HIS A 438 18.85 -18.75 -17.40
CA HIS A 438 20.31 -18.55 -17.47
C HIS A 438 21.00 -19.01 -16.18
N LEU A 439 20.45 -18.67 -15.01
CA LEU A 439 20.95 -19.15 -13.72
C LEU A 439 21.00 -20.68 -13.70
N ARG A 440 19.90 -21.33 -14.09
CA ARG A 440 19.76 -22.79 -14.09
C ARG A 440 20.65 -23.51 -15.10
N ARG A 441 20.69 -23.04 -16.35
CA ARG A 441 21.44 -23.68 -17.44
C ARG A 441 22.95 -23.51 -17.29
N ASN A 442 23.40 -22.36 -16.76
CA ASN A 442 24.80 -21.97 -16.85
C ASN A 442 25.53 -21.96 -15.51
N LEU A 443 24.87 -21.50 -14.44
CA LEU A 443 25.52 -21.23 -13.16
C LEU A 443 25.20 -22.27 -12.07
N MET A 444 24.04 -22.92 -12.15
CA MET A 444 23.58 -23.92 -11.18
C MET A 444 23.30 -25.30 -11.81
N LYS A 445 23.87 -25.59 -12.98
CA LYS A 445 23.63 -26.85 -13.72
C LYS A 445 24.04 -28.11 -12.95
N ASP A 446 25.08 -28.00 -12.12
CA ASP A 446 25.64 -29.10 -11.33
C ASP A 446 25.30 -28.97 -9.83
N ALA A 447 24.43 -28.02 -9.48
CA ALA A 447 24.01 -27.79 -8.09
C ALA A 447 23.04 -28.88 -7.62
N ASP A 448 23.03 -29.15 -6.31
CA ASP A 448 22.04 -30.04 -5.70
C ASP A 448 20.62 -29.48 -5.94
N PRO A 449 19.68 -30.24 -6.51
CA PRO A 449 18.33 -29.74 -6.82
C PRO A 449 17.61 -29.06 -5.65
N PHE A 450 17.82 -29.55 -4.41
CA PHE A 450 17.23 -28.97 -3.21
C PHE A 450 17.88 -27.65 -2.78
N SER A 451 19.11 -27.37 -3.23
CA SER A 451 19.81 -26.10 -3.00
C SER A 451 19.46 -25.01 -4.02
N ILE A 452 18.90 -25.39 -5.17
CA ILE A 452 18.51 -24.45 -6.22
C ILE A 452 17.20 -23.77 -5.81
N PRO A 453 17.11 -22.45 -5.71
CA PRO A 453 15.85 -21.81 -5.30
C PRO A 453 14.74 -22.01 -6.34
N GLN A 454 13.48 -22.12 -5.90
CA GLN A 454 12.32 -21.98 -6.78
C GLN A 454 12.16 -20.52 -7.25
N LEU A 455 11.44 -20.30 -8.35
CA LEU A 455 11.04 -18.97 -8.81
C LEU A 455 9.54 -18.77 -8.60
N VAL A 456 9.16 -17.78 -7.80
CA VAL A 456 7.77 -17.41 -7.55
C VAL A 456 7.44 -16.08 -8.22
N ILE A 457 6.51 -16.09 -9.17
CA ILE A 457 5.94 -14.89 -9.80
C ILE A 457 4.49 -14.79 -9.33
N ALA A 458 4.24 -13.85 -8.40
CA ALA A 458 2.95 -13.70 -7.76
C ALA A 458 2.45 -12.26 -7.79
N GLY A 459 1.13 -12.08 -7.79
CA GLY A 459 0.55 -10.75 -7.66
C GLY A 459 -0.96 -10.76 -7.58
N HIS A 460 -1.51 -9.67 -7.03
CA HIS A 460 -2.94 -9.50 -6.95
C HIS A 460 -3.59 -9.48 -8.33
N GLY A 461 -4.71 -10.19 -8.47
CA GLY A 461 -5.67 -9.93 -9.53
C GLY A 461 -6.41 -8.63 -9.23
N ALA A 462 -6.08 -7.53 -9.91
CA ALA A 462 -6.85 -6.30 -9.81
C ALA A 462 -8.20 -6.46 -10.56
N ILE A 463 -9.31 -6.06 -9.92
CA ILE A 463 -10.67 -6.19 -10.48
C ILE A 463 -10.85 -5.30 -11.72
N ASP A 464 -10.11 -4.20 -11.77
CA ASP A 464 -10.12 -3.17 -12.81
C ASP A 464 -9.02 -3.36 -13.88
N ASP A 465 -8.23 -4.44 -13.82
CA ASP A 465 -7.13 -4.68 -14.75
C ASP A 465 -7.50 -5.75 -15.81
N PRO A 466 -7.98 -5.34 -16.99
CA PRO A 466 -8.33 -6.28 -18.06
C PRO A 466 -7.12 -7.04 -18.63
N ASP A 467 -5.90 -6.55 -18.41
CA ASP A 467 -4.67 -7.11 -19.01
C ASP A 467 -4.14 -8.32 -18.22
N ALA A 468 -4.57 -8.49 -16.97
CA ALA A 468 -4.03 -9.50 -16.06
C ALA A 468 -4.15 -10.95 -16.56
N LYS A 469 -5.29 -11.31 -17.18
CA LYS A 469 -5.50 -12.69 -17.66
C LYS A 469 -4.68 -12.99 -18.93
N PRO A 470 -4.70 -12.14 -19.99
CA PRO A 470 -3.85 -12.36 -21.16
C PRO A 470 -2.37 -12.55 -20.83
N ILE A 471 -1.81 -11.72 -19.95
CA ILE A 471 -0.39 -11.80 -19.57
C ILE A 471 -0.09 -13.06 -18.76
N TYR A 472 -1.02 -13.48 -17.90
CA TYR A 472 -0.93 -14.77 -17.23
C TYR A 472 -0.85 -15.93 -18.23
N ASP A 473 -1.79 -16.00 -19.18
CA ASP A 473 -1.85 -17.06 -20.18
C ASP A 473 -0.57 -17.08 -21.06
N GLN A 474 -0.05 -15.91 -21.43
CA GLN A 474 1.22 -15.77 -22.15
C GLN A 474 2.40 -16.28 -21.34
N THR A 475 2.44 -16.00 -20.03
CA THR A 475 3.50 -16.48 -19.13
C THR A 475 3.51 -18.00 -19.08
N ILE A 476 2.34 -18.63 -18.94
CA ILE A 476 2.22 -20.10 -18.96
C ILE A 476 2.64 -20.68 -20.33
N ALA A 477 2.30 -20.02 -21.43
CA ALA A 477 2.74 -20.44 -22.76
C ALA A 477 4.26 -20.37 -22.92
N LEU A 478 4.90 -19.29 -22.44
CA LEU A 478 6.36 -19.13 -22.47
C LEU A 478 7.06 -20.25 -21.70
N ILE A 479 6.57 -20.60 -20.50
CA ILE A 479 7.13 -21.70 -19.71
C ILE A 479 7.05 -23.02 -20.50
N ASN A 480 5.87 -23.34 -21.03
CA ASN A 480 5.67 -24.60 -21.76
C ASN A 480 6.49 -24.70 -23.05
N GLN A 481 6.73 -23.57 -23.72
CA GLN A 481 7.42 -23.54 -25.02
C GLN A 481 8.94 -23.48 -24.89
N PHE A 482 9.47 -22.68 -23.94
CA PHE A 482 10.90 -22.32 -23.89
C PHE A 482 11.62 -22.73 -22.62
N TYR A 483 10.89 -23.03 -21.53
CA TYR A 483 11.45 -23.28 -20.21
C TYR A 483 10.85 -24.54 -19.56
N LYS A 484 10.43 -25.51 -20.38
CA LYS A 484 9.72 -26.71 -19.97
C LYS A 484 10.56 -27.55 -18.99
N GLU A 485 11.87 -27.54 -19.15
CA GLU A 485 12.80 -28.26 -18.28
C GLU A 485 12.85 -27.73 -16.84
N PHE A 486 12.32 -26.53 -16.58
CA PHE A 486 12.29 -25.89 -15.26
C PHE A 486 10.87 -25.70 -14.72
N GLU A 487 9.85 -26.30 -15.36
CA GLU A 487 8.45 -26.04 -15.03
C GLU A 487 8.06 -26.37 -13.58
N HIS A 488 8.74 -27.33 -12.96
CA HIS A 488 8.51 -27.73 -11.57
C HIS A 488 9.16 -26.81 -10.54
N ASP A 489 10.04 -25.92 -11.01
CA ASP A 489 10.76 -24.97 -10.18
C ASP A 489 10.25 -23.54 -10.35
N ILE A 490 9.28 -23.33 -11.24
CA ILE A 490 8.67 -22.04 -11.54
C ILE A 490 7.22 -22.09 -11.07
N ILE A 491 6.80 -21.08 -10.32
CA ILE A 491 5.45 -20.96 -9.78
C ILE A 491 4.90 -19.62 -10.23
N VAL A 492 3.81 -19.65 -10.97
CA VAL A 492 3.13 -18.44 -11.45
C VAL A 492 1.73 -18.43 -10.87
N MET A 493 1.39 -17.39 -10.12
CA MET A 493 0.12 -17.37 -9.39
C MET A 493 -0.51 -15.97 -9.34
N ARG A 494 -1.78 -15.89 -9.71
CA ARG A 494 -2.64 -14.73 -9.40
C ARG A 494 -3.26 -14.96 -8.04
N VAL A 495 -2.71 -14.32 -7.02
CA VAL A 495 -3.23 -14.44 -5.66
C VAL A 495 -4.51 -13.63 -5.49
N GLY A 496 -5.38 -14.14 -4.61
CA GLY A 496 -6.57 -13.43 -4.14
C GLY A 496 -6.22 -12.15 -3.37
N PRO A 497 -7.22 -11.38 -2.93
CA PRO A 497 -7.05 -10.04 -2.33
C PRO A 497 -6.40 -10.01 -0.93
N THR A 498 -5.80 -11.12 -0.50
CA THR A 498 -5.20 -11.26 0.84
C THR A 498 -3.77 -10.76 0.81
N ASP A 499 -3.58 -9.53 1.28
CA ASP A 499 -2.28 -8.86 1.34
C ASP A 499 -1.20 -9.67 2.09
N GLN A 500 -1.59 -10.38 3.16
CA GLN A 500 -0.68 -11.17 3.99
C GLN A 500 -0.01 -12.32 3.22
N ILE A 501 -0.62 -12.84 2.15
CA ILE A 501 0.03 -13.85 1.31
C ILE A 501 1.25 -13.25 0.61
N LEU A 502 1.09 -12.05 0.02
CA LEU A 502 2.21 -11.36 -0.60
C LEU A 502 3.27 -10.95 0.42
N ASN A 503 2.84 -10.54 1.62
CA ASN A 503 3.75 -10.23 2.72
C ASN A 503 4.58 -11.45 3.12
N ALA A 504 3.94 -12.59 3.36
CA ALA A 504 4.61 -13.85 3.70
C ALA A 504 5.56 -14.29 2.58
N LEU A 505 5.15 -14.16 1.31
CA LEU A 505 6.03 -14.44 0.18
C LEU A 505 7.24 -13.50 0.14
N MET A 506 7.08 -12.21 0.42
CA MET A 506 8.20 -11.28 0.44
C MET A 506 9.14 -11.57 1.61
N GLN A 507 8.62 -11.70 2.84
CA GLN A 507 9.44 -11.88 4.05
C GLN A 507 10.26 -13.17 4.06
N ASN A 508 9.83 -14.21 3.34
CA ASN A 508 10.53 -15.50 3.30
C ASN A 508 11.30 -15.74 1.99
N ALA A 509 11.35 -14.76 1.09
CA ALA A 509 12.15 -14.86 -0.13
C ALA A 509 13.64 -14.67 0.15
N VAL A 510 14.50 -15.40 -0.58
CA VAL A 510 15.95 -15.16 -0.49
C VAL A 510 16.33 -13.88 -1.23
N VAL A 511 15.82 -13.68 -2.45
CA VAL A 511 16.08 -12.51 -3.28
C VAL A 511 14.78 -12.09 -3.97
N ALA A 512 14.54 -10.79 -4.02
CA ALA A 512 13.43 -10.23 -4.79
C ALA A 512 13.91 -9.70 -6.14
N LEU A 513 13.12 -9.91 -7.18
CA LEU A 513 13.31 -9.37 -8.51
C LEU A 513 12.28 -8.27 -8.77
N GLN A 514 12.72 -7.21 -9.46
CA GLN A 514 11.82 -6.20 -10.02
C GLN A 514 12.34 -5.77 -11.39
N LEU A 515 12.17 -6.63 -12.39
CA LEU A 515 12.73 -6.42 -13.73
C LEU A 515 11.79 -5.63 -14.65
N SER A 516 11.09 -4.63 -14.10
CA SER A 516 10.13 -3.82 -14.86
C SER A 516 10.81 -3.19 -16.09
N THR A 517 10.19 -3.29 -17.26
CA THR A 517 10.66 -2.60 -18.47
C THR A 517 10.29 -1.12 -18.43
N ARG A 518 9.18 -0.78 -17.75
CA ARG A 518 8.69 0.57 -17.52
C ARG A 518 8.07 0.66 -16.14
N GLU A 519 8.29 1.76 -15.44
CA GLU A 519 7.83 1.88 -14.06
C GLU A 519 7.70 3.34 -13.62
N GLY A 520 6.71 3.63 -12.78
CA GLY A 520 6.61 4.92 -12.10
C GLY A 520 7.63 5.02 -10.96
N PHE A 521 7.30 4.39 -9.84
CA PHE A 521 8.19 4.30 -8.67
C PHE A 521 8.41 2.84 -8.26
N GLU A 522 7.33 2.04 -8.21
CA GLU A 522 7.29 0.65 -7.71
C GLU A 522 7.77 0.50 -6.27
N VAL A 523 6.81 0.57 -5.34
CA VAL A 523 7.09 0.50 -3.91
C VAL A 523 7.48 -0.90 -3.45
N LYS A 524 7.22 -1.96 -4.25
CA LYS A 524 7.62 -3.33 -3.95
C LYS A 524 9.13 -3.47 -3.69
N VAL A 525 9.95 -2.59 -4.29
CA VAL A 525 11.38 -2.50 -3.99
C VAL A 525 11.60 -2.09 -2.53
N SER A 526 10.97 -1.01 -2.07
CA SER A 526 11.08 -0.58 -0.65
C SER A 526 10.50 -1.62 0.32
N GLU A 527 9.44 -2.32 -0.06
CA GLU A 527 8.84 -3.39 0.76
C GLU A 527 9.79 -4.58 0.93
N ALA A 528 10.43 -5.02 -0.15
CA ALA A 528 11.47 -6.07 -0.10
C ALA A 528 12.64 -5.63 0.78
N LEU A 529 13.13 -4.40 0.59
CA LEU A 529 14.23 -3.86 1.41
C LEU A 529 13.85 -3.80 2.89
N LYS A 530 12.63 -3.38 3.21
CA LYS A 530 12.13 -3.34 4.58
C LYS A 530 12.05 -4.73 5.22
N ALA A 531 11.71 -5.74 4.43
CA ALA A 531 11.73 -7.15 4.83
C ALA A 531 13.16 -7.72 4.96
N GLY A 532 14.21 -6.95 4.64
CA GLY A 532 15.59 -7.42 4.65
C GLY A 532 15.95 -8.30 3.46
N VAL A 533 15.14 -8.28 2.39
CA VAL A 533 15.37 -9.07 1.18
C VAL A 533 16.13 -8.22 0.17
N PRO A 534 17.36 -8.63 -0.22
CA PRO A 534 18.09 -7.97 -1.29
C PRO A 534 17.32 -8.00 -2.61
N VAL A 535 17.37 -6.90 -3.36
CA VAL A 535 16.61 -6.75 -4.62
C VAL A 535 17.54 -6.73 -5.82
N ILE A 536 17.19 -7.40 -6.91
CA ILE A 536 17.80 -7.19 -8.24
C ILE A 536 16.74 -6.55 -9.12
N ALA A 537 17.01 -5.33 -9.59
CA ALA A 537 16.03 -4.55 -10.34
C ALA A 537 16.66 -3.85 -11.55
N THR A 538 15.82 -3.53 -12.53
CA THR A 538 16.22 -2.75 -13.70
C THR A 538 16.33 -1.26 -13.36
N ARG A 539 17.15 -0.53 -14.12
CA ARG A 539 17.23 0.93 -13.99
C ARG A 539 16.14 1.65 -14.78
N ARG A 540 14.90 1.51 -14.31
CA ARG A 540 13.71 2.13 -14.92
C ARG A 540 12.95 2.98 -13.91
N GLY A 541 12.50 4.15 -14.35
CA GLY A 541 11.69 5.07 -13.55
C GLY A 541 12.30 5.41 -12.19
N GLY A 542 11.49 5.30 -11.14
CA GLY A 542 11.88 5.57 -9.76
C GLY A 542 12.54 4.41 -9.01
N ILE A 543 12.75 3.25 -9.63
CA ILE A 543 13.43 2.10 -9.00
C ILE A 543 14.83 2.47 -8.46
N PRO A 544 15.70 3.17 -9.23
CA PRO A 544 17.05 3.52 -8.76
C PRO A 544 17.09 4.46 -7.55
N LEU A 545 15.97 5.12 -7.21
CA LEU A 545 15.89 5.98 -6.03
C LEU A 545 15.82 5.17 -4.72
N GLN A 546 15.29 3.95 -4.78
CA GLN A 546 15.00 3.16 -3.58
C GLN A 546 16.17 2.24 -3.19
N LEU A 547 16.96 1.83 -4.18
CA LEU A 547 17.98 0.80 -4.03
C LEU A 547 19.39 1.38 -4.15
N VAL A 548 20.27 0.99 -3.24
CA VAL A 548 21.70 1.35 -3.31
C VAL A 548 22.48 0.19 -3.91
N HIS A 549 22.94 0.38 -5.15
CA HIS A 549 23.69 -0.62 -5.91
C HIS A 549 24.86 -1.20 -5.11
N GLU A 550 25.01 -2.53 -5.14
CA GLU A 550 26.04 -3.30 -4.42
C GLU A 550 26.00 -3.20 -2.89
N ARG A 551 24.93 -2.64 -2.32
CA ARG A 551 24.74 -2.56 -0.86
C ARG A 551 23.41 -3.11 -0.40
N SER A 552 22.31 -2.71 -1.03
CA SER A 552 20.96 -3.23 -0.71
C SER A 552 20.44 -4.17 -1.79
N GLY A 553 21.21 -4.37 -2.86
CA GLY A 553 20.77 -5.05 -4.06
C GLY A 553 21.59 -4.68 -5.29
N TYR A 554 21.15 -5.14 -6.46
CA TYR A 554 21.75 -4.83 -7.75
C TYR A 554 20.78 -4.05 -8.64
N LEU A 555 21.37 -3.16 -9.45
CA LEU A 555 20.67 -2.35 -10.42
C LEU A 555 21.29 -2.66 -11.78
N VAL A 556 20.51 -3.30 -12.64
CA VAL A 556 20.96 -3.80 -13.94
C VAL A 556 20.64 -2.77 -15.03
N GLU A 557 21.66 -2.43 -15.82
CA GLU A 557 21.56 -1.57 -17.00
C GLU A 557 21.94 -2.41 -18.23
N CYS A 558 20.99 -2.71 -19.11
CA CYS A 558 21.37 -3.18 -20.44
C CYS A 558 20.34 -2.80 -21.50
N GLU A 559 20.84 -2.47 -22.69
CA GLU A 559 20.03 -2.32 -23.91
C GLU A 559 19.92 -3.64 -24.67
N ASP A 560 20.77 -4.62 -24.31
CA ASP A 560 20.86 -5.95 -24.89
C ASP A 560 20.24 -6.97 -23.91
N ARG A 561 19.11 -7.56 -24.31
CA ARG A 561 18.31 -8.42 -23.43
C ARG A 561 19.07 -9.65 -22.96
N GLU A 562 19.84 -10.30 -23.83
CA GLU A 562 20.57 -11.52 -23.47
C GLU A 562 21.63 -11.22 -22.40
N LYS A 563 22.34 -10.09 -22.54
CA LYS A 563 23.31 -9.65 -21.53
C LYS A 563 22.64 -9.24 -20.23
N GLU A 564 21.47 -8.61 -20.29
CA GLU A 564 20.67 -8.31 -19.11
C GLU A 564 20.33 -9.60 -18.34
N HIS A 565 19.87 -10.64 -19.04
CA HIS A 565 19.50 -11.92 -18.43
C HIS A 565 20.70 -12.64 -17.81
N GLU A 566 21.85 -12.61 -18.48
CA GLU A 566 23.12 -13.14 -17.96
C GLU A 566 23.59 -12.38 -16.71
N GLU A 567 23.46 -11.05 -16.71
CA GLU A 567 23.86 -10.22 -15.58
C GLU A 567 22.97 -10.48 -14.36
N VAL A 568 21.64 -10.50 -14.54
CA VAL A 568 20.69 -10.85 -13.48
C VAL A 568 21.00 -12.24 -12.91
N ALA A 569 21.25 -13.23 -13.77
CA ALA A 569 21.62 -14.58 -13.35
C ALA A 569 22.91 -14.60 -12.51
N ARG A 570 23.93 -13.83 -12.88
CA ARG A 570 25.19 -13.72 -12.13
C ARG A 570 24.97 -13.09 -10.75
N HIS A 571 24.16 -12.03 -10.67
CA HIS A 571 23.83 -11.38 -9.40
C HIS A 571 23.01 -12.28 -8.48
N LEU A 572 22.05 -13.03 -9.05
CA LEU A 572 21.32 -14.08 -8.33
C LEU A 572 22.30 -15.11 -7.77
N HIS A 573 23.16 -15.67 -8.61
CA HIS A 573 24.15 -16.67 -8.19
C HIS A 573 25.06 -16.14 -7.08
N HIS A 574 25.52 -14.89 -7.16
CA HIS A 574 26.34 -14.27 -6.12
C HIS A 574 25.61 -14.22 -4.77
N LEU A 575 24.37 -13.70 -4.75
CA LEU A 575 23.58 -13.61 -3.51
C LEU A 575 23.19 -14.98 -2.94
N LEU A 576 23.06 -16.00 -3.79
CA LEU A 576 22.74 -17.37 -3.37
C LEU A 576 23.95 -18.14 -2.82
N THR A 577 25.16 -17.83 -3.29
CA THR A 577 26.36 -18.63 -2.99
C THR A 577 27.33 -17.94 -2.01
N ASP A 578 27.34 -16.61 -1.94
CA ASP A 578 28.14 -15.86 -0.97
C ASP A 578 27.28 -15.42 0.22
N LYS A 579 27.31 -16.22 1.29
CA LYS A 579 26.59 -15.96 2.53
C LYS A 579 27.01 -14.63 3.19
N ARG A 580 28.28 -14.23 3.10
CA ARG A 580 28.74 -12.97 3.73
C ARG A 580 28.23 -11.77 2.95
N ALA A 581 28.25 -11.84 1.62
CA ALA A 581 27.64 -10.83 0.78
C ALA A 581 26.13 -10.74 1.08
N TYR A 582 25.44 -11.87 1.15
CA TYR A 582 24.01 -11.90 1.48
C TYR A 582 23.70 -11.23 2.83
N GLU A 583 24.37 -11.63 3.91
CA GLU A 583 24.17 -11.06 5.25
C GLU A 583 24.45 -9.54 5.26
N SER A 584 25.48 -9.09 4.54
CA SER A 584 25.77 -7.67 4.38
C SER A 584 24.66 -6.94 3.62
N PHE A 585 24.14 -7.52 2.54
CA PHE A 585 23.11 -6.91 1.73
C PHE A 585 21.77 -6.83 2.47
N SER A 586 21.37 -7.94 3.09
CA SER A 586 20.17 -8.05 3.90
C SER A 586 20.19 -7.06 5.08
N GLY A 587 21.30 -7.03 5.83
CA GLY A 587 21.47 -6.12 6.96
C GLY A 587 21.44 -4.65 6.55
N TYR A 588 22.00 -4.30 5.38
CA TYR A 588 21.90 -2.93 4.86
C TYR A 588 20.49 -2.60 4.36
N ALA A 589 19.82 -3.53 3.68
CA ALA A 589 18.46 -3.37 3.19
C ALA A 589 17.47 -3.02 4.31
N THR A 590 17.49 -3.77 5.43
CA THR A 590 16.58 -3.56 6.57
C THR A 590 16.74 -2.18 7.22
N ASN A 591 17.95 -1.64 7.24
CA ASN A 591 18.29 -0.43 8.01
C ASN A 591 18.37 0.84 7.17
N ASN A 592 18.23 0.75 5.83
CA ASN A 592 18.42 1.88 4.93
C ASN A 592 17.19 2.10 4.02
N VAL A 593 15.99 2.02 4.59
CA VAL A 593 14.74 2.43 3.93
C VAL A 593 14.39 3.84 4.38
N SER A 594 14.21 4.75 3.42
CA SER A 594 13.88 6.16 3.70
C SER A 594 12.46 6.31 4.27
N ASP A 595 12.29 7.22 5.24
CA ASP A 595 10.97 7.60 5.75
C ASP A 595 10.05 8.15 4.65
N GLU A 596 10.62 8.65 3.56
CA GLU A 596 9.87 9.26 2.45
C GLU A 596 8.92 8.29 1.74
N VAL A 597 9.15 6.97 1.85
CA VAL A 597 8.27 5.93 1.29
C VAL A 597 7.27 5.37 2.30
N SER A 598 7.21 5.90 3.53
CA SER A 598 6.28 5.50 4.57
C SER A 598 4.98 6.31 4.56
N THR A 599 3.92 5.80 5.20
CA THR A 599 2.67 6.54 5.42
C THR A 599 2.87 7.89 6.12
N VAL A 600 3.77 7.98 7.11
CA VAL A 600 4.01 9.23 7.84
C VAL A 600 4.79 10.22 6.98
N GLY A 601 5.77 9.75 6.20
CA GLY A 601 6.48 10.57 5.21
C GLY A 601 5.58 11.08 4.09
N ASN A 602 4.63 10.25 3.65
CA ASN A 602 3.56 10.67 2.72
C ASN A 602 2.69 11.77 3.34
N ALA A 603 2.26 11.56 4.59
CA ALA A 603 1.43 12.52 5.31
C ALA A 603 2.12 13.87 5.49
N LEU A 604 3.42 13.90 5.79
CA LEU A 604 4.20 15.14 5.85
C LEU A 604 3.99 16.00 4.61
N CYS A 605 4.12 15.41 3.43
CA CYS A 605 3.98 16.10 2.15
C CYS A 605 2.58 16.69 1.98
N TRP A 606 1.53 15.90 2.21
CA TRP A 606 0.15 16.36 2.05
C TRP A 606 -0.25 17.43 3.06
N LEU A 607 0.18 17.27 4.31
CA LEU A 607 -0.11 18.23 5.38
C LEU A 607 0.60 19.56 5.14
N TYR A 608 1.86 19.54 4.70
CA TYR A 608 2.57 20.75 4.29
C TYR A 608 1.87 21.47 3.13
N LEU A 609 1.57 20.76 2.04
CA LEU A 609 0.91 21.35 0.88
C LEU A 609 -0.45 21.95 1.27
N ALA A 610 -1.25 21.24 2.05
CA ALA A 610 -2.54 21.73 2.50
C ALA A 610 -2.43 22.96 3.41
N ASP A 611 -1.48 22.98 4.35
CA ASP A 611 -1.28 24.10 5.28
C ASP A 611 -0.82 25.37 4.55
N ALA A 612 0.19 25.24 3.70
CA ALA A 612 0.76 26.36 2.98
C ALA A 612 -0.23 26.92 1.92
N LEU A 613 -0.93 26.05 1.17
CA LEU A 613 -1.95 26.47 0.20
C LEU A 613 -3.14 27.15 0.88
N HIS A 614 -3.61 26.64 2.02
CA HIS A 614 -4.70 27.26 2.76
C HIS A 614 -4.35 28.69 3.22
N LYS A 615 -3.10 28.92 3.60
CA LYS A 615 -2.58 30.24 3.99
C LYS A 615 -2.24 31.15 2.81
N ALA A 616 -2.49 30.71 1.57
CA ALA A 616 -2.08 31.40 0.35
C ALA A 616 -0.57 31.72 0.29
N GLU A 617 0.24 30.85 0.90
CA GLU A 617 1.69 30.96 0.85
C GLU A 617 2.24 30.31 -0.43
N LYS A 618 3.44 30.71 -0.84
CA LYS A 618 4.16 30.02 -1.92
C LYS A 618 4.60 28.64 -1.41
N VAL A 619 4.10 27.57 -2.03
CA VAL A 619 4.31 26.19 -1.57
C VAL A 619 5.44 25.46 -2.30
N LEU A 620 5.76 25.87 -3.53
CA LEU A 620 6.81 25.29 -4.34
C LEU A 620 7.99 26.24 -4.46
N GLU A 621 9.17 25.71 -4.20
CA GLU A 621 10.45 26.37 -4.40
C GLU A 621 11.25 25.60 -5.46
N HIS A 622 12.15 26.29 -6.15
CA HIS A 622 13.06 25.69 -7.12
C HIS A 622 14.48 25.80 -6.60
N GLY A 623 15.24 24.72 -6.79
CA GLY A 623 16.65 24.71 -6.52
C GLY A 623 17.43 25.62 -7.49
N PRO A 624 18.76 25.71 -7.30
CA PRO A 624 19.64 26.31 -8.30
C PRO A 624 19.33 25.75 -9.70
N ASN A 625 19.37 26.61 -10.72
CA ASN A 625 19.09 26.24 -12.12
C ASN A 625 17.65 25.78 -12.43
N GLY A 626 16.68 26.06 -11.55
CA GLY A 626 15.27 25.75 -11.81
C GLY A 626 14.90 24.28 -11.59
N GLN A 627 15.70 23.54 -10.84
CA GLN A 627 15.40 22.16 -10.45
C GLN A 627 14.15 22.12 -9.56
N VAL A 628 13.26 21.18 -9.85
CA VAL A 628 12.05 20.94 -9.06
C VAL A 628 12.43 20.35 -7.69
N CYS A 629 11.97 20.98 -6.61
CA CYS A 629 12.22 20.49 -5.26
C CYS A 629 11.26 19.36 -4.86
N TRP A 630 11.73 18.51 -3.95
CA TRP A 630 10.91 17.49 -3.34
C TRP A 630 10.04 18.09 -2.23
N VAL A 631 8.79 17.65 -2.15
CA VAL A 631 7.82 18.21 -1.20
C VAL A 631 8.25 17.96 0.26
N SER A 632 8.87 16.81 0.54
CA SER A 632 9.43 16.46 1.86
C SER A 632 10.49 17.46 2.33
N ASP A 633 11.38 17.88 1.44
CA ASP A 633 12.44 18.85 1.74
C ASP A 633 11.87 20.24 2.05
N MET A 634 10.91 20.68 1.24
CA MET A 634 10.23 21.96 1.44
C MET A 634 9.44 21.96 2.75
N ALA A 635 8.74 20.87 3.06
CA ALA A 635 8.00 20.70 4.30
C ALA A 635 8.93 20.81 5.53
N ARG A 636 10.04 20.07 5.51
CA ARG A 636 11.05 20.09 6.58
C ARG A 636 11.67 21.46 6.78
N LYS A 637 12.08 22.11 5.68
CA LYS A 637 12.59 23.48 5.69
C LYS A 637 11.59 24.45 6.32
N LYS A 638 10.31 24.38 5.92
CA LYS A 638 9.25 25.24 6.45
C LYS A 638 8.97 24.98 7.94
N ALA A 639 9.05 23.72 8.38
CA ALA A 639 8.92 23.36 9.79
C ALA A 639 10.15 23.73 10.64
N GLY A 640 11.26 24.14 10.02
CA GLY A 640 12.52 24.43 10.69
C GLY A 640 13.28 23.18 11.16
N ILE A 641 12.98 22.01 10.59
CA ILE A 641 13.56 20.72 10.96
C ILE A 641 14.47 20.27 9.83
N LYS A 642 15.76 20.06 10.12
CA LYS A 642 16.74 19.63 9.11
C LYS A 642 16.87 18.11 9.10
N TRP A 643 17.33 17.57 7.97
CA TRP A 643 17.81 16.19 7.90
C TRP A 643 19.03 16.02 8.83
N ALA A 644 19.02 14.98 9.64
CA ALA A 644 20.21 14.53 10.37
C ALA A 644 21.09 13.63 9.48
N ASP A 645 22.37 13.49 9.85
CA ASP A 645 23.36 12.74 9.06
C ASP A 645 23.10 11.23 9.04
N ASP A 646 22.37 10.72 10.04
CA ASP A 646 21.98 9.32 10.20
C ASP A 646 20.63 8.98 9.57
N GLU A 647 19.89 9.98 9.05
CA GLU A 647 18.62 9.74 8.38
C GLU A 647 18.81 9.30 6.93
N THR A 648 18.28 8.13 6.60
CA THR A 648 18.20 7.70 5.20
C THR A 648 17.28 8.61 4.39
N ARG A 649 17.78 9.09 3.25
CA ARG A 649 17.05 9.93 2.29
C ARG A 649 17.14 9.32 0.90
N LEU A 650 16.06 9.44 0.11
CA LEU A 650 16.11 9.05 -1.29
C LEU A 650 17.08 9.97 -2.05
N PRO A 651 17.93 9.45 -2.95
CA PRO A 651 18.87 10.28 -3.68
C PRO A 651 18.10 11.33 -4.49
N ARG A 652 18.58 12.57 -4.46
CA ARG A 652 18.01 13.64 -5.29
C ARG A 652 18.57 13.49 -6.71
N SER A 653 17.73 13.81 -7.69
CA SER A 653 17.92 13.44 -9.10
C SER A 653 19.22 13.95 -9.74
N ASP A 654 19.92 14.92 -9.14
CA ASP A 654 21.22 15.41 -9.63
C ASP A 654 22.34 14.36 -9.57
N GLY A 655 22.12 13.24 -8.87
CA GLY A 655 23.10 12.15 -8.73
C GLY A 655 22.71 10.82 -9.37
N LEU A 656 21.55 10.73 -10.03
CA LEU A 656 21.19 9.52 -10.77
C LEU A 656 21.70 9.61 -12.22
N PRO A 657 22.26 8.52 -12.79
CA PRO A 657 22.53 8.47 -14.21
C PRO A 657 21.24 8.83 -14.96
N LYS A 658 21.33 9.72 -15.95
CA LYS A 658 20.21 9.91 -16.87
C LYS A 658 19.87 8.53 -17.42
N ALA A 659 18.59 8.15 -17.36
CA ALA A 659 18.10 6.93 -18.00
C ALA A 659 18.10 7.12 -19.53
N ASP A 660 19.27 7.41 -20.09
CA ASP A 660 19.49 7.63 -21.51
C ASP A 660 19.75 6.25 -22.13
N GLY A 661 18.66 5.53 -22.40
CA GLY A 661 18.62 4.36 -23.28
C GLY A 661 17.58 4.52 -24.39
N LEU A 662 17.07 5.74 -24.59
CA LEU A 662 16.21 6.07 -25.71
C LEU A 662 17.00 7.03 -26.61
N ALA A 663 17.51 6.49 -27.71
CA ALA A 663 18.15 7.27 -28.75
C ALA A 663 17.28 8.49 -29.10
N THR A 664 17.85 9.68 -28.94
CA THR A 664 17.33 10.89 -29.59
C THR A 664 17.41 10.66 -31.10
N PRO A 665 16.30 10.72 -31.85
CA PRO A 665 16.40 10.88 -33.30
C PRO A 665 16.99 12.28 -33.54
N GLU A 666 18.18 12.33 -34.15
CA GLU A 666 18.67 13.56 -34.81
C GLU A 666 17.75 13.99 -35.95
#